data_AF-A0A341BGJ1-F1
#
_entry.id   AF-A0A341BGJ1-F1
#
_cell.length_a   1.000
_cell.length_b   1.000
_cell.length_c   1.000
_cell.angle_alpha   90.00
_cell.angle_beta   90.00
_cell.angle_gamma   90.00
#
_symmetry.space_group_name_H-M   'P 1'
#
loop_
_entity.id
_entity.type
_entity.pdbx_description
1 polymer ?
#
loop_
_entity_poly.entity_id
_entity_poly.type
_entity_poly.pdbx_seq_one_letter_code
_entity_poly.pdbx_strand_id
1 'polypeptide(L)'
;MDALCGSKFWDSNLSVHTDNPDVTPCFQNSVLAWVPCIYLWAALPCYLFYLRHRHQGYIVLSSLSRVKTALGVLLWCVSWIDLFYSFHGLVHGWAPAPIFFVTPLVVGVTMLLATLLIQYERLQGVRSSGVLIIFWFLCVVCGIIPFRSKILSALAQGKISDPFRFTTFYIYFALVLSALVLSCSREKPPFFSPKNIDPNPCPEAGAGFLSRLSFWWFTKLAILSYRRPLEEWDLWCLNKEDRSHVVVQRLLEERKKQQEQAARHQAAEASGKRLSSEGEVLLGGRPQAQEPPFLRALMATFGSSFLLSMFFKLTQDLLSFINPQLLSVLIRFISNPTAPTWWGFLVAGLMFVCSVMQTLILHQYYRCIFVMGLRFRTGIIGVIYRKALVITSSVKRESTVGEIVNLMSVDAQRFMDVVPFVNLLWSAPLQMILAVYFLWQNLGPSVLAGVALMVLLIPLNGAVAVKMRAFQVEQMKLKDSRVKLMSEILGGIKVLKLYAWEPSFLKQVEDIRQEELRLMRQAAYLHATSTFIWICTPFLVTLTTLGMYVSVDKNNVLDAEKAFVSVSLFNILKIPLNMLPQLISNLAQTSVSLKRIQHFLSQDELDSQCVERKTITPGYTVTIHNGTFTWSQNLPPTLHSLDIQVPKGALVAVVGPVGCGKSSLLSALLGEMEKLEGKVYMKGSVAYVPQQAWIQNCTLQENVLFGQALDPKRYQQALEACALLADLEVLPGGSKTEIGEKGINLSGGQRQRVSLARAVYSDADIFLLDDPLSAVDSHVAKHIFDQVIGPEGVLAGKTRVLVTHGISFLPQTDFVIVLADGQVSEIGTYAALLQRNGSFANFLRNYAPDEGKKHQEADSRTALEDKEDEEVLLTEDPLSNHTDLTVHEPVTYEVQKQFMS
;
A
#
# COMPACT_ATOMS: atom_id res chain seq x y z
N MET A 1 57.46 -4.90 6.80
CA MET A 1 56.89 -6.23 6.51
C MET A 1 57.98 -7.27 6.31
N ASP A 2 58.98 -7.03 5.47
CA ASP A 2 60.12 -7.96 5.29
C ASP A 2 60.84 -8.31 6.61
N ALA A 3 61.15 -7.31 7.42
CA ALA A 3 61.74 -7.51 8.75
C ALA A 3 60.83 -8.28 9.74
N LEU A 4 59.51 -8.24 9.54
CA LEU A 4 58.53 -8.95 10.37
C LEU A 4 58.51 -10.45 10.04
N CYS A 5 58.71 -10.80 8.77
CA CYS A 5 58.63 -12.17 8.29
C CYS A 5 59.97 -12.89 8.18
N GLY A 6 61.10 -12.16 8.17
CA GLY A 6 62.42 -12.74 7.90
C GLY A 6 62.60 -13.21 6.45
N SER A 7 61.63 -12.90 5.57
CA SER A 7 61.65 -13.20 4.13
C SER A 7 61.04 -12.03 3.37
N LYS A 8 61.27 -11.94 2.05
CA LYS A 8 60.63 -10.93 1.21
C LYS A 8 59.10 -11.00 1.33
N PHE A 9 58.46 -9.85 1.56
CA PHE A 9 57.01 -9.70 1.66
C PHE A 9 56.33 -9.96 0.33
N TRP A 10 56.91 -9.48 -0.77
CA TRP A 10 56.40 -9.72 -2.11
C TRP A 10 57.56 -10.05 -3.05
N ASP A 11 57.39 -11.10 -3.85
CA ASP A 11 58.36 -11.47 -4.88
C ASP A 11 57.62 -11.66 -6.21
N SER A 12 57.76 -10.68 -7.10
CA SER A 12 57.12 -10.70 -8.42
C SER A 12 57.58 -11.88 -9.27
N ASN A 13 58.78 -12.42 -9.02
CA ASN A 13 59.29 -13.60 -9.72
C ASN A 13 58.71 -14.91 -9.20
N LEU A 14 57.99 -14.90 -8.08
CA LEU A 14 57.23 -16.05 -7.57
C LEU A 14 55.75 -15.93 -7.90
N SER A 15 55.21 -14.69 -7.84
CA SER A 15 53.77 -14.42 -7.90
C SER A 15 53.25 -14.03 -9.28
N VAL A 16 54.01 -13.27 -10.08
CA VAL A 16 53.53 -12.66 -11.34
C VAL A 16 54.25 -13.22 -12.56
N HIS A 17 55.58 -13.41 -12.48
CA HIS A 17 56.41 -13.83 -13.61
C HIS A 17 56.68 -15.34 -13.64
N THR A 18 55.66 -16.16 -13.35
CA THR A 18 55.76 -17.63 -13.35
C THR A 18 54.51 -18.29 -13.94
N ASP A 19 54.67 -19.50 -14.45
CA ASP A 19 53.55 -20.35 -14.92
C ASP A 19 52.74 -20.95 -13.77
N ASN A 20 53.36 -21.08 -12.59
CA ASN A 20 52.74 -21.57 -11.37
C ASN A 20 52.86 -20.50 -10.28
N PRO A 21 51.87 -19.58 -10.20
CA PRO A 21 51.93 -18.46 -9.29
C PRO A 21 51.84 -18.99 -7.87
N ASP A 22 52.68 -18.46 -7.02
CA ASP A 22 52.53 -18.61 -5.60
C ASP A 22 52.85 -17.28 -4.91
N VAL A 23 52.27 -17.08 -3.74
CA VAL A 23 52.54 -15.92 -2.91
C VAL A 23 53.60 -16.26 -1.89
N THR A 24 54.43 -15.28 -1.51
CA THR A 24 55.51 -15.51 -0.56
C THR A 24 54.94 -16.04 0.78
N PRO A 25 55.69 -16.87 1.52
CA PRO A 25 55.27 -17.32 2.85
C PRO A 25 54.93 -16.17 3.80
N CYS A 26 55.61 -15.02 3.65
CA CYS A 26 55.29 -13.81 4.39
C CYS A 26 53.90 -13.26 4.07
N PHE A 27 53.53 -13.17 2.79
CA PHE A 27 52.21 -12.67 2.38
C PHE A 27 51.08 -13.61 2.82
N GLN A 28 51.31 -14.92 2.74
CA GLN A 28 50.39 -15.95 3.21
C GLN A 28 50.13 -15.84 4.72
N ASN A 29 51.20 -15.72 5.50
CA ASN A 29 51.11 -15.65 6.95
C ASN A 29 50.82 -14.23 7.46
N SER A 30 50.65 -13.22 6.60
CA SER A 30 50.26 -11.86 7.01
C SER A 30 48.92 -11.47 6.41
N VAL A 31 48.91 -10.88 5.22
CA VAL A 31 47.72 -10.28 4.59
C VAL A 31 46.58 -11.28 4.47
N LEU A 32 46.83 -12.49 3.94
CA LEU A 32 45.77 -13.49 3.78
C LEU A 32 45.17 -13.96 5.11
N ALA A 33 45.97 -14.05 6.16
CA ALA A 33 45.49 -14.38 7.50
C ALA A 33 44.76 -13.20 8.17
N TRP A 34 45.18 -11.97 7.89
CA TRP A 34 44.65 -10.77 8.54
C TRP A 34 43.38 -10.21 7.89
N VAL A 35 43.14 -10.42 6.59
CA VAL A 35 41.94 -9.89 5.90
C VAL A 35 40.62 -10.29 6.58
N PRO A 36 40.38 -11.58 6.93
CA PRO A 36 39.16 -11.96 7.67
C PRO A 36 39.10 -11.33 9.06
N CYS A 37 40.26 -11.17 9.72
CA CYS A 37 40.38 -10.56 11.04
C CYS A 37 39.99 -9.07 11.01
N ILE A 38 40.51 -8.33 10.03
CA ILE A 38 40.22 -6.91 9.81
C ILE A 38 38.72 -6.71 9.52
N TYR A 39 38.12 -7.57 8.68
CA TYR A 39 36.68 -7.51 8.41
C TYR A 39 35.85 -7.63 9.70
N LEU A 40 36.13 -8.66 10.52
CA LEU A 40 35.38 -8.88 11.74
C LEU A 40 35.55 -7.73 12.73
N TRP A 41 36.78 -7.22 12.89
CA TRP A 41 37.08 -6.11 13.80
C TRP A 41 36.44 -4.79 13.34
N ALA A 42 36.40 -4.53 12.04
CA ALA A 42 35.74 -3.35 11.48
C ALA A 42 34.20 -3.44 11.59
N ALA A 43 33.62 -4.63 11.39
CA ALA A 43 32.19 -4.84 11.47
C ALA A 43 31.66 -4.88 12.92
N LEU A 44 32.51 -5.28 13.88
CA LEU A 44 32.12 -5.53 15.27
C LEU A 44 31.43 -4.35 15.96
N PRO A 45 31.93 -3.09 15.93
CA PRO A 45 31.31 -1.98 16.68
C PRO A 45 29.88 -1.69 16.21
N CYS A 46 29.68 -1.61 14.89
CA CYS A 46 28.37 -1.41 14.29
C CYS A 46 27.43 -2.58 14.57
N TYR A 47 27.96 -3.80 14.54
CA TYR A 47 27.15 -5.00 14.77
C TYR A 47 26.74 -5.16 16.25
N LEU A 48 27.62 -4.85 17.20
CA LEU A 48 27.29 -4.83 18.62
C LEU A 48 26.23 -3.76 18.93
N PHE A 49 26.32 -2.58 18.31
CA PHE A 49 25.30 -1.55 18.42
C PHE A 49 23.94 -2.03 17.89
N TYR A 50 23.93 -2.67 16.72
CA TYR A 50 22.73 -3.29 16.15
C TYR A 50 22.11 -4.34 17.08
N LEU A 51 22.92 -5.24 17.63
CA LEU A 51 22.47 -6.29 18.54
C LEU A 51 21.92 -5.72 19.85
N ARG A 52 22.50 -4.64 20.38
CA ARG A 52 22.04 -3.99 21.62
C ARG A 52 20.63 -3.40 21.48
N HIS A 53 20.27 -2.90 20.30
CA HIS A 53 18.95 -2.31 20.05
C HIS A 53 17.87 -3.33 19.65
N ARG A 54 18.24 -4.56 19.27
CA ARG A 54 17.30 -5.62 18.87
C ARG A 54 17.38 -6.85 19.79
N HIS A 55 16.94 -6.68 21.04
CA HIS A 55 16.71 -7.80 21.96
C HIS A 55 15.46 -8.59 21.55
N GLN A 56 15.63 -9.80 21.00
CA GLN A 56 14.52 -10.72 20.64
C GLN A 56 14.38 -11.90 21.61
N GLY A 57 15.00 -11.81 22.80
CA GLY A 57 15.09 -12.88 23.80
C GLY A 57 16.24 -13.86 23.51
N TYR A 58 16.51 -14.82 24.39
CA TYR A 58 17.62 -15.77 24.20
C TYR A 58 17.18 -17.09 23.53
N ILE A 59 18.10 -17.70 22.77
CA ILE A 59 17.94 -19.04 22.19
C ILE A 59 18.46 -20.08 23.19
N VAL A 60 17.66 -21.10 23.50
CA VAL A 60 18.10 -22.23 24.35
C VAL A 60 19.25 -22.96 23.66
N LEU A 61 20.21 -23.45 24.46
CA LEU A 61 21.40 -24.16 23.99
C LEU A 61 21.03 -25.42 23.18
N SER A 62 20.84 -25.25 21.88
CA SER A 62 20.54 -26.33 20.92
C SER A 62 21.78 -27.17 20.63
N SER A 63 21.61 -28.37 20.09
CA SER A 63 22.74 -29.20 19.62
C SER A 63 23.60 -28.44 18.60
N LEU A 64 22.99 -27.69 17.68
CA LEU A 64 23.68 -26.87 16.69
C LEU A 64 24.51 -25.75 17.34
N SER A 65 23.96 -25.04 18.31
CA SER A 65 24.67 -23.98 19.04
C SER A 65 25.87 -24.55 19.82
N ARG A 66 25.72 -25.73 20.46
CA ARG A 66 26.84 -26.42 21.12
C ARG A 66 27.96 -26.77 20.15
N VAL A 67 27.63 -27.31 18.99
CA VAL A 67 28.63 -27.68 17.99
C VAL A 67 29.34 -26.44 17.44
N LYS A 68 28.62 -25.34 17.16
CA LYS A 68 29.24 -24.07 16.71
C LYS A 68 30.21 -23.50 17.74
N THR A 69 29.81 -23.45 19.01
CA THR A 69 30.69 -22.97 20.09
C THR A 69 31.89 -23.90 20.29
N ALA A 70 31.69 -25.22 20.27
CA ALA A 70 32.77 -26.19 20.38
C ALA A 70 33.79 -26.05 19.24
N LEU A 71 33.34 -25.89 17.99
CA LEU A 71 34.22 -25.66 16.84
C LEU A 71 34.99 -24.34 16.97
N GLY A 72 34.35 -23.27 17.42
CA GLY A 72 35.04 -22.01 17.67
C GLY A 72 36.12 -22.13 18.74
N VAL A 73 35.85 -22.85 19.84
CA VAL A 73 36.84 -23.09 20.91
C VAL A 73 37.98 -23.98 20.40
N LEU A 74 37.69 -25.01 19.60
CA LEU A 74 38.72 -25.84 18.96
C LEU A 74 39.63 -25.00 18.04
N LEU A 75 39.05 -24.12 17.22
CA LEU A 75 39.80 -23.20 16.35
C LEU A 75 40.68 -22.23 17.14
N TRP A 76 40.17 -21.72 18.26
CA TRP A 76 40.94 -20.93 19.21
C TRP A 76 42.11 -21.74 19.76
N CYS A 77 41.88 -22.94 20.30
CA CYS A 77 42.93 -23.82 20.82
C CYS A 77 44.02 -24.11 19.77
N VAL A 78 43.65 -24.46 18.53
CA VAL A 78 44.61 -24.73 17.45
C VAL A 78 45.49 -23.49 17.16
N SER A 79 44.91 -22.29 17.20
CA SER A 79 45.67 -21.04 16.98
C SER A 79 46.67 -20.77 18.12
N TRP A 80 46.30 -21.06 19.37
CA TRP A 80 47.19 -20.93 20.53
C TRP A 80 48.27 -22.01 20.58
N ILE A 81 47.96 -23.23 20.15
CA ILE A 81 48.94 -24.32 20.03
C ILE A 81 50.08 -23.92 19.08
N ASP A 82 49.75 -23.26 17.96
CA ASP A 82 50.76 -22.75 17.02
C ASP A 82 51.61 -21.60 17.63
N LEU A 83 51.00 -20.73 18.44
CA LEU A 83 51.71 -19.69 19.19
C LEU A 83 52.68 -20.28 20.24
N PHE A 84 52.22 -21.23 21.05
CA PHE A 84 53.04 -21.88 22.08
C PHE A 84 54.18 -22.68 21.46
N TYR A 85 53.97 -23.31 20.30
CA TYR A 85 55.04 -23.98 19.55
C TYR A 85 56.13 -22.98 19.14
N SER A 86 55.76 -21.78 18.67
CA SER A 86 56.73 -20.71 18.37
C SER A 86 57.53 -20.27 19.60
N PHE A 87 56.90 -20.16 20.78
CA PHE A 87 57.59 -19.83 22.04
C PHE A 87 58.49 -20.97 22.53
N HIS A 88 58.05 -22.22 22.42
CA HIS A 88 58.85 -23.39 22.77
C HIS A 88 60.12 -23.46 21.93
N GLY A 89 60.03 -23.17 20.62
CA GLY A 89 61.18 -23.05 19.74
C GLY A 89 62.17 -21.97 20.17
N LEU A 90 61.67 -20.81 20.63
CA LEU A 90 62.50 -19.71 21.15
C LEU A 90 63.30 -20.12 22.40
N VAL A 91 62.67 -20.87 23.31
CA VAL A 91 63.31 -21.39 24.54
C VAL A 91 64.39 -22.43 24.22
N HIS A 92 64.26 -23.17 23.12
CA HIS A 92 65.21 -24.21 22.68
C HIS A 92 66.27 -23.69 21.69
N GLY A 93 66.41 -22.37 21.54
CA GLY A 93 67.47 -21.75 20.75
C GLY A 93 67.18 -21.56 19.26
N TRP A 94 65.95 -21.78 18.80
CA TRP A 94 65.53 -21.39 17.45
C TRP A 94 65.07 -19.93 17.47
N ALA A 95 65.47 -19.11 16.50
CA ALA A 95 65.01 -17.72 16.37
C ALA A 95 63.96 -17.60 15.25
N PRO A 96 62.70 -18.04 15.45
CA PRO A 96 61.65 -17.89 14.44
C PRO A 96 61.32 -16.41 14.22
N ALA A 97 61.00 -16.07 12.98
CA ALA A 97 60.65 -14.70 12.63
C ALA A 97 59.42 -14.18 13.41
N PRO A 98 59.34 -12.87 13.72
CA PRO A 98 58.24 -12.27 14.49
C PRO A 98 56.83 -12.60 13.99
N ILE A 99 56.64 -12.79 12.67
CA ILE A 99 55.34 -13.14 12.07
C ILE A 99 54.72 -14.41 12.64
N PHE A 100 55.55 -15.39 13.03
CA PHE A 100 55.09 -16.66 13.61
C PHE A 100 54.58 -16.52 15.05
N PHE A 101 54.77 -15.35 15.67
CA PHE A 101 54.14 -14.99 16.93
C PHE A 101 52.92 -14.10 16.70
N VAL A 102 53.06 -13.09 15.81
CA VAL A 102 52.01 -12.08 15.60
C VAL A 102 50.76 -12.68 14.94
N THR A 103 50.90 -13.52 13.92
CA THR A 103 49.74 -14.03 13.18
C THR A 103 48.89 -15.01 13.97
N PRO A 104 49.45 -16.04 14.63
CA PRO A 104 48.66 -16.91 15.51
C PRO A 104 48.02 -16.16 16.68
N LEU A 105 48.66 -15.09 17.18
CA LEU A 105 48.07 -14.20 18.18
C LEU A 105 46.84 -13.44 17.62
N VAL A 106 46.98 -12.78 16.47
CA VAL A 106 45.88 -12.04 15.84
C VAL A 106 44.71 -12.97 15.49
N VAL A 107 44.99 -14.10 14.84
CA VAL A 107 43.99 -15.12 14.49
C VAL A 107 43.38 -15.75 15.76
N GLY A 108 44.18 -16.01 16.79
CA GLY A 108 43.70 -16.52 18.07
C GLY A 108 42.73 -15.54 18.75
N VAL A 109 43.07 -14.25 18.81
CA VAL A 109 42.19 -13.22 19.37
C VAL A 109 40.90 -13.09 18.55
N THR A 110 40.99 -13.17 17.22
CA THR A 110 39.79 -13.06 16.36
C THR A 110 38.88 -14.29 16.46
N MET A 111 39.44 -15.49 16.60
CA MET A 111 38.66 -16.70 16.84
C MET A 111 37.96 -16.67 18.21
N LEU A 112 38.63 -16.17 19.25
CA LEU A 112 38.00 -15.93 20.56
C LEU A 112 36.83 -14.95 20.41
N LEU A 113 37.05 -13.82 19.75
CA LEU A 113 36.03 -12.83 19.50
C LEU A 113 34.84 -13.41 18.72
N ALA A 114 35.08 -14.21 17.68
CA ALA A 114 34.04 -14.88 16.91
C ALA A 114 33.23 -15.86 17.80
N THR A 115 33.88 -16.60 18.70
CA THR A 115 33.17 -17.49 19.64
C THR A 115 32.30 -16.72 20.63
N LEU A 116 32.79 -15.61 21.16
CA LEU A 116 32.03 -14.74 22.04
C LEU A 116 30.85 -14.12 21.30
N LEU A 117 31.03 -13.77 20.03
CA LEU A 117 29.96 -13.23 19.19
C LEU A 117 28.87 -14.26 18.92
N ILE A 118 29.22 -15.53 18.65
CA ILE A 118 28.24 -16.63 18.54
C ILE A 118 27.39 -16.73 19.81
N GLN A 119 28.02 -16.61 20.98
CA GLN A 119 27.31 -16.66 22.26
C GLN A 119 26.43 -15.42 22.48
N TYR A 120 26.93 -14.25 22.13
CA TYR A 120 26.19 -13.00 22.28
C TYR A 120 24.98 -12.93 21.34
N GLU A 121 25.13 -13.35 20.08
CA GLU A 121 24.03 -13.51 19.12
C GLU A 121 22.94 -14.45 19.66
N ARG A 122 23.34 -15.56 20.29
CA ARG A 122 22.41 -16.50 20.93
C ARG A 122 21.65 -15.86 22.09
N LEU A 123 22.33 -15.08 22.93
CA LEU A 123 21.70 -14.35 24.04
C LEU A 123 20.72 -13.27 23.55
N GLN A 124 20.99 -12.71 22.36
CA GLN A 124 20.17 -11.67 21.73
C GLN A 124 19.04 -12.20 20.84
N GLY A 125 19.03 -13.50 20.52
CA GLY A 125 17.93 -14.14 19.78
C GLY A 125 18.16 -14.25 18.28
N VAL A 126 19.38 -14.01 17.80
CA VAL A 126 19.69 -14.00 16.36
C VAL A 126 19.82 -15.44 15.83
N ARG A 127 18.94 -15.81 14.89
CA ARG A 127 18.88 -17.20 14.35
C ARG A 127 19.94 -17.54 13.31
N SER A 128 20.47 -16.52 12.62
CA SER A 128 21.50 -16.65 11.58
C SER A 128 22.13 -15.28 11.34
N SER A 129 23.45 -15.20 11.50
CA SER A 129 24.22 -13.97 11.36
C SER A 129 24.92 -13.90 10.02
N GLY A 130 24.64 -12.82 9.28
CA GLY A 130 25.34 -12.52 8.03
C GLY A 130 26.82 -12.19 8.27
N VAL A 131 27.14 -11.50 9.36
CA VAL A 131 28.52 -11.07 9.68
C VAL A 131 29.42 -12.29 9.88
N LEU A 132 28.96 -13.26 10.67
CA LEU A 132 29.72 -14.50 10.89
C LEU A 132 29.83 -15.35 9.62
N ILE A 133 28.77 -15.46 8.81
CA ILE A 133 28.83 -16.22 7.54
C ILE A 133 29.86 -15.60 6.58
N ILE A 134 29.88 -14.27 6.45
CA ILE A 134 30.86 -13.57 5.61
C ILE A 134 32.28 -13.75 6.17
N PHE A 135 32.46 -13.68 7.50
CA PHE A 135 33.74 -13.94 8.15
C PHE A 135 34.27 -15.35 7.86
N TRP A 136 33.45 -16.39 8.07
CA TRP A 136 33.85 -17.77 7.79
C TRP A 136 34.12 -17.98 6.30
N PHE A 137 33.33 -17.35 5.42
CA PHE A 137 33.55 -17.40 3.98
C PHE A 137 34.91 -16.78 3.59
N LEU A 138 35.23 -15.59 4.13
CA LEU A 138 36.52 -14.94 3.92
C LEU A 138 37.69 -15.80 4.43
N CYS A 139 37.53 -16.45 5.59
CA CYS A 139 38.55 -17.37 6.12
C CYS A 139 38.82 -18.55 5.16
N VAL A 140 37.78 -19.14 4.57
CA VAL A 140 37.93 -20.21 3.57
C VAL A 140 38.61 -19.67 2.32
N VAL A 141 38.13 -18.56 1.75
CA VAL A 141 38.67 -17.99 0.51
C VAL A 141 40.15 -17.62 0.66
N CYS A 142 40.51 -16.92 1.73
CA CYS A 142 41.91 -16.57 2.01
C CYS A 142 42.77 -17.80 2.34
N GLY A 143 42.17 -18.87 2.89
CA GLY A 143 42.83 -20.13 3.23
C GLY A 143 43.12 -21.07 2.06
N ILE A 144 42.42 -20.93 0.91
CA ILE A 144 42.64 -21.76 -0.29
C ILE A 144 44.06 -21.57 -0.85
N ILE A 145 44.56 -20.34 -0.85
CA ILE A 145 45.88 -20.02 -1.44
C ILE A 145 47.02 -20.68 -0.62
N PRO A 146 47.11 -20.50 0.72
CA PRO A 146 48.10 -21.21 1.53
C PRO A 146 47.92 -22.73 1.52
N PHE A 147 46.68 -23.23 1.40
CA PHE A 147 46.41 -24.67 1.27
C PHE A 147 47.09 -25.25 0.03
N ARG A 148 46.89 -24.62 -1.15
CA ARG A 148 47.57 -25.05 -2.38
C ARG A 148 49.09 -24.93 -2.27
N SER A 149 49.59 -23.80 -1.75
CA SER A 149 51.02 -23.52 -1.65
C SER A 149 51.76 -24.56 -0.79
N LYS A 150 51.21 -24.89 0.39
CA LYS A 150 51.82 -25.90 1.28
C LYS A 150 51.87 -27.29 0.65
N ILE A 151 50.86 -27.69 -0.12
CA ILE A 151 50.86 -28.97 -0.87
C ILE A 151 51.97 -28.97 -1.92
N LEU A 152 52.06 -27.91 -2.73
CA LEU A 152 53.06 -27.80 -3.79
C LEU A 152 54.49 -27.75 -3.23
N SER A 153 54.70 -27.02 -2.13
CA SER A 153 56.00 -26.96 -1.44
C SER A 153 56.42 -28.33 -0.89
N ALA A 154 55.50 -29.09 -0.29
CA ALA A 154 55.77 -30.44 0.20
C ALA A 154 56.09 -31.42 -0.94
N LEU A 155 55.38 -31.30 -2.07
CA LEU A 155 55.62 -32.11 -3.27
C LEU A 155 56.99 -31.79 -3.90
N ALA A 156 57.34 -30.51 -3.99
CA ALA A 156 58.59 -30.05 -4.61
C ALA A 156 59.84 -30.40 -3.80
N GLN A 157 59.76 -30.36 -2.46
CA GLN A 157 60.90 -30.64 -1.58
C GLN A 157 61.03 -32.12 -1.21
N GLY A 158 60.02 -32.95 -1.50
CA GLY A 158 59.99 -34.38 -1.13
C GLY A 158 60.02 -34.66 0.38
N LYS A 159 60.02 -33.61 1.21
CA LYS A 159 60.04 -33.64 2.68
C LYS A 159 59.21 -32.47 3.20
N ILE A 160 58.48 -32.70 4.29
CA ILE A 160 57.75 -31.65 5.00
C ILE A 160 58.71 -30.99 5.99
N SER A 161 59.04 -29.72 5.76
CA SER A 161 60.02 -28.96 6.56
C SER A 161 59.58 -28.74 8.01
N ASP A 162 58.29 -28.48 8.25
CA ASP A 162 57.71 -28.38 9.59
C ASP A 162 56.41 -29.20 9.68
N PRO A 163 56.49 -30.49 10.06
CA PRO A 163 55.34 -31.40 10.12
C PRO A 163 54.24 -30.91 11.06
N PHE A 164 54.62 -30.21 12.13
CA PHE A 164 53.67 -29.71 13.12
C PHE A 164 52.80 -28.59 12.53
N ARG A 165 53.43 -27.54 11.99
CA ARG A 165 52.71 -26.41 11.34
C ARG A 165 51.98 -26.78 10.06
N PHE A 166 52.44 -27.81 9.38
CA PHE A 166 51.71 -28.39 8.25
C PHE A 166 50.40 -29.00 8.76
N THR A 167 50.46 -29.91 9.74
CA THR A 167 49.29 -30.62 10.27
C THR A 167 48.28 -29.69 10.94
N THR A 168 48.74 -28.75 11.78
CA THR A 168 47.84 -27.79 12.47
C THR A 168 47.08 -26.91 11.48
N PHE A 169 47.68 -26.52 10.36
CA PHE A 169 47.01 -25.74 9.32
C PHE A 169 45.89 -26.50 8.61
N TYR A 170 46.07 -27.78 8.25
CA TYR A 170 44.99 -28.55 7.62
C TYR A 170 43.84 -28.82 8.60
N ILE A 171 44.15 -29.07 9.88
CA ILE A 171 43.15 -29.19 10.93
C ILE A 171 42.37 -27.86 11.05
N TYR A 172 43.09 -26.73 11.12
CA TYR A 172 42.47 -25.41 11.14
C TYR A 172 41.57 -25.16 9.92
N PHE A 173 42.05 -25.43 8.71
CA PHE A 173 41.28 -25.23 7.48
C PHE A 173 40.02 -26.11 7.43
N ALA A 174 40.12 -27.39 7.83
CA ALA A 174 38.97 -28.29 7.91
C ALA A 174 37.94 -27.81 8.95
N LEU A 175 38.38 -27.33 10.11
CA LEU A 175 37.51 -26.76 11.13
C LEU A 175 36.82 -25.49 10.64
N VAL A 176 37.53 -24.57 9.98
CA VAL A 176 36.94 -23.36 9.38
C VAL A 176 35.88 -23.72 8.32
N LEU A 177 36.16 -24.70 7.45
CA LEU A 177 35.20 -25.17 6.45
C LEU A 177 33.94 -25.74 7.11
N SER A 178 34.10 -26.54 8.17
CA SER A 178 32.98 -27.09 8.93
C SER A 178 32.16 -25.99 9.62
N ALA A 179 32.82 -24.95 10.15
CA ALA A 179 32.17 -23.80 10.76
C ALA A 179 31.36 -22.99 9.74
N LEU A 180 31.84 -22.84 8.50
CA LEU A 180 31.11 -22.21 7.41
C LEU A 180 29.82 -22.99 7.08
N VAL A 181 29.92 -24.30 6.88
CA VAL A 181 28.77 -25.17 6.57
C VAL A 181 27.72 -25.12 7.68
N LEU A 182 28.14 -25.17 8.94
CA LEU A 182 27.22 -25.11 10.09
C LEU A 182 26.61 -23.71 10.28
N SER A 183 27.32 -22.65 9.88
CA SER A 183 26.80 -21.28 9.91
C SER A 183 25.68 -21.05 8.89
N CYS A 184 25.65 -21.82 7.80
CA CYS A 184 24.54 -21.81 6.83
C CYS A 184 23.24 -22.41 7.40
N SER A 185 23.34 -23.23 8.44
CA SER A 185 22.18 -23.88 9.08
C SER A 185 21.44 -22.93 10.03
N ARG A 186 20.11 -22.97 9.99
CA ARG A 186 19.22 -22.12 10.80
C ARG A 186 19.10 -22.63 12.24
N GLU A 187 19.19 -21.72 13.21
CA GLU A 187 18.91 -22.05 14.62
C GLU A 187 17.41 -22.03 14.98
N LYS A 188 17.08 -22.72 16.07
CA LYS A 188 15.73 -22.77 16.64
C LYS A 188 15.26 -21.38 17.08
N PRO A 189 13.94 -21.12 17.11
CA PRO A 189 13.40 -19.85 17.60
C PRO A 189 13.79 -19.57 19.07
N PRO A 190 13.89 -18.29 19.48
CA PRO A 190 14.17 -17.92 20.87
C PRO A 190 13.06 -18.37 21.82
N PHE A 191 13.42 -18.68 23.07
CA PHE A 191 12.54 -19.34 24.05
C PHE A 191 11.32 -18.49 24.43
N PHE A 192 11.52 -17.17 24.59
CA PHE A 192 10.48 -16.20 24.90
C PHE A 192 9.90 -15.51 23.66
N SER A 193 10.07 -16.09 22.45
CA SER A 193 9.39 -15.55 21.28
C SER A 193 7.89 -15.55 21.57
N PRO A 194 7.17 -14.43 21.42
CA PRO A 194 5.72 -14.48 21.51
C PRO A 194 5.26 -15.56 20.53
N LYS A 195 4.48 -16.52 21.03
CA LYS A 195 3.85 -17.55 20.19
C LYS A 195 3.15 -16.77 19.09
N ASN A 196 3.61 -16.89 17.84
CA ASN A 196 2.91 -16.23 16.73
C ASN A 196 1.50 -16.82 16.74
N ILE A 197 0.53 -15.97 17.05
CA ILE A 197 -0.90 -16.32 17.09
C ILE A 197 -1.37 -16.65 15.68
N ASP A 198 -0.65 -16.17 14.66
CA ASP A 198 -0.95 -16.39 13.26
C ASP A 198 -0.84 -17.89 12.87
N PRO A 199 -1.85 -18.45 12.19
CA PRO A 199 -1.88 -19.86 11.82
C PRO A 199 -0.79 -20.26 10.81
N ASN A 200 -0.37 -19.34 9.93
CA ASN A 200 0.65 -19.58 8.90
C ASN A 200 1.59 -18.35 8.73
N PRO A 201 2.59 -18.17 9.60
CA PRO A 201 3.46 -16.98 9.55
C PRO A 201 4.47 -17.04 8.39
N CYS A 202 4.81 -15.87 7.83
CA CYS A 202 5.82 -15.77 6.77
C CYS A 202 7.17 -16.38 7.17
N PRO A 203 7.75 -17.29 6.37
CA PRO A 203 9.02 -17.96 6.69
C PRO A 203 10.24 -17.04 6.53
N GLU A 204 10.10 -15.89 5.86
CA GLU A 204 11.15 -14.89 5.63
C GLU A 204 11.82 -14.41 6.93
N ALA A 205 11.02 -14.05 7.94
CA ALA A 205 11.55 -13.60 9.24
C ALA A 205 12.33 -14.70 9.97
N GLY A 206 12.00 -15.96 9.70
CA GLY A 206 12.70 -17.12 10.24
C GLY A 206 13.89 -17.58 9.38
N ALA A 207 13.96 -17.20 8.12
CA ALA A 207 14.91 -17.76 7.17
C ALA A 207 16.38 -17.43 7.52
N GLY A 208 17.28 -18.39 7.25
CA GLY A 208 18.73 -18.17 7.36
C GLY A 208 19.19 -17.06 6.41
N PHE A 209 20.37 -16.48 6.67
CA PHE A 209 20.90 -15.37 5.86
C PHE A 209 20.97 -15.71 4.36
N LEU A 210 21.52 -16.88 4.00
CA LEU A 210 21.61 -17.31 2.60
C LEU A 210 20.23 -17.48 1.96
N SER A 211 19.27 -18.06 2.69
CA SER A 211 17.88 -18.21 2.21
C SER A 211 17.19 -16.85 2.01
N ARG A 212 17.49 -15.84 2.85
CA ARG A 212 17.03 -14.46 2.65
C ARG A 212 17.72 -13.78 1.47
N LEU A 213 18.98 -14.12 1.19
CA LEU A 213 19.77 -13.57 0.09
C LEU A 213 19.33 -14.13 -1.28
N SER A 214 19.04 -15.43 -1.35
CA SER A 214 18.63 -16.13 -2.58
C SER A 214 17.12 -16.34 -2.72
N PHE A 215 16.32 -15.83 -1.76
CA PHE A 215 14.86 -16.02 -1.71
C PHE A 215 14.39 -17.48 -1.63
N TRP A 216 15.23 -18.40 -1.14
CA TRP A 216 14.93 -19.84 -1.08
C TRP A 216 13.70 -20.19 -0.23
N TRP A 217 13.31 -19.33 0.72
CA TRP A 217 12.12 -19.55 1.55
C TRP A 217 10.82 -19.54 0.73
N PHE A 218 10.81 -18.91 -0.46
CA PHE A 218 9.68 -18.87 -1.37
C PHE A 218 9.49 -20.19 -2.15
N THR A 219 10.56 -20.97 -2.35
CA THR A 219 10.55 -22.19 -3.19
C THR A 219 9.46 -23.19 -2.80
N LYS A 220 9.17 -23.33 -1.50
CA LYS A 220 8.12 -24.24 -1.02
C LYS A 220 6.73 -23.83 -1.54
N LEU A 221 6.43 -22.52 -1.56
CA LEU A 221 5.16 -22.01 -2.05
C LEU A 221 5.07 -22.11 -3.57
N ALA A 222 6.17 -21.85 -4.28
CA ALA A 222 6.23 -22.01 -5.75
C ALA A 222 6.01 -23.47 -6.19
N ILE A 223 6.55 -24.45 -5.45
CA ILE A 223 6.29 -25.87 -5.71
C ILE A 223 4.83 -26.22 -5.40
N LEU A 224 4.25 -25.65 -4.33
CA LEU A 224 2.84 -25.84 -4.02
C LEU A 224 1.95 -25.29 -5.14
N SER A 225 2.23 -24.07 -5.64
CA SER A 225 1.48 -23.44 -6.74
C SER A 225 1.60 -24.20 -8.06
N TYR A 226 2.71 -24.91 -8.28
CA TYR A 226 2.87 -25.78 -9.44
C TYR A 226 2.00 -27.05 -9.32
N ARG A 227 1.82 -27.57 -8.11
CA ARG A 227 1.02 -28.79 -7.87
C ARG A 227 -0.48 -28.52 -7.83
N ARG A 228 -0.89 -27.35 -7.32
CA ARG A 228 -2.29 -26.91 -7.28
C ARG A 228 -2.39 -25.39 -7.33
N PRO A 229 -3.50 -24.83 -7.84
CA PRO A 229 -3.81 -23.42 -7.65
C PRO A 229 -3.76 -23.04 -6.16
N LEU A 230 -3.18 -21.89 -5.84
CA LEU A 230 -3.11 -21.41 -4.47
C LEU A 230 -4.46 -20.84 -4.04
N GLU A 231 -4.86 -21.18 -2.81
CA GLU A 231 -6.04 -20.64 -2.15
C GLU A 231 -5.62 -19.67 -1.04
N GLU A 232 -6.55 -18.85 -0.51
CA GLU A 232 -6.21 -17.79 0.45
C GLU A 232 -5.53 -18.33 1.73
N TRP A 233 -5.94 -19.51 2.20
CA TRP A 233 -5.34 -20.16 3.36
C TRP A 233 -3.92 -20.72 3.13
N ASP A 234 -3.50 -20.89 1.86
CA ASP A 234 -2.14 -21.33 1.53
C ASP A 234 -1.13 -20.18 1.67
N LEU A 235 -1.61 -18.94 1.66
CA LEU A 235 -0.78 -17.74 1.76
C LEU A 235 -0.31 -17.50 3.19
N TRP A 236 0.87 -16.89 3.30
CA TRP A 236 1.42 -16.51 4.59
C TRP A 236 0.82 -15.22 5.11
N CYS A 237 0.61 -15.15 6.42
CA CYS A 237 0.34 -13.89 7.09
C CYS A 237 1.53 -12.93 6.95
N LEU A 238 1.25 -11.65 6.70
CA LEU A 238 2.26 -10.61 6.58
C LEU A 238 3.06 -10.42 7.88
N ASN A 239 4.34 -10.07 7.71
CA ASN A 239 5.21 -9.66 8.81
C ASN A 239 4.59 -8.47 9.56
N LYS A 240 4.82 -8.38 10.87
CA LYS A 240 4.25 -7.30 11.71
C LYS A 240 4.59 -5.89 11.19
N GLU A 241 5.80 -5.70 10.66
CA GLU A 241 6.25 -4.41 10.11
C GLU A 241 5.50 -3.98 8.84
N ASP A 242 4.91 -4.93 8.11
CA ASP A 242 4.23 -4.69 6.82
C ASP A 242 2.70 -4.66 6.97
N ARG A 243 2.16 -4.78 8.20
CA ARG A 243 0.71 -4.72 8.45
C ARG A 243 0.21 -3.28 8.42
N SER A 244 -0.99 -3.09 7.89
CA SER A 244 -1.64 -1.78 7.75
C SER A 244 -1.69 -0.99 9.06
N HIS A 245 -2.05 -1.62 10.18
CA HIS A 245 -2.13 -0.92 11.47
C HIS A 245 -0.80 -0.27 11.87
N VAL A 246 0.34 -0.94 11.69
CA VAL A 246 1.67 -0.39 12.03
C VAL A 246 2.05 0.71 11.05
N VAL A 247 1.90 0.45 9.76
CA VAL A 247 2.31 1.36 8.68
C VAL A 247 1.51 2.66 8.75
N VAL A 248 0.18 2.56 8.88
CA VAL A 248 -0.72 3.71 8.95
C VAL A 248 -0.53 4.49 10.26
N GLN A 249 -0.36 3.79 11.38
CA GLN A 249 -0.13 4.46 12.67
C GLN A 249 1.17 5.27 12.67
N ARG A 250 2.29 4.71 12.20
CA ARG A 250 3.56 5.45 12.09
C ARG A 250 3.44 6.69 11.22
N LEU A 251 2.74 6.57 10.08
CA LEU A 251 2.54 7.70 9.17
C LEU A 251 1.67 8.80 9.80
N LEU A 252 0.62 8.42 10.55
CA LEU A 252 -0.22 9.38 11.28
C LEU A 252 0.54 10.06 12.42
N GLU A 253 1.35 9.32 13.18
CA GLU A 253 2.18 9.87 14.25
C GLU A 253 3.18 10.90 13.72
N GLU A 254 3.89 10.60 12.63
CA GLU A 254 4.80 11.56 12.00
C GLU A 254 4.07 12.76 11.39
N ARG A 255 2.88 12.57 10.81
CA ARG A 255 2.06 13.69 10.31
C ARG A 255 1.62 14.61 11.45
N LYS A 256 1.12 14.05 12.56
CA LYS A 256 0.71 14.81 13.74
C LYS A 256 1.88 15.61 14.31
N LYS A 257 3.05 14.98 14.44
CA LYS A 257 4.28 15.65 14.88
C LYS A 257 4.67 16.83 13.98
N GLN A 258 4.52 16.70 12.66
CA GLN A 258 4.78 17.79 11.72
C GLN A 258 3.75 18.92 11.82
N GLN A 259 2.47 18.59 11.99
CA GLN A 259 1.41 19.60 12.23
C GLN A 259 1.66 20.37 13.53
N GLU A 260 2.03 19.69 14.62
CA GLU A 260 2.38 20.33 15.89
C GLU A 260 3.62 21.24 15.77
N GLN A 261 4.64 20.82 15.01
CA GLN A 261 5.82 21.65 14.74
C GLN A 261 5.48 22.90 13.91
N ALA A 262 4.66 22.75 12.87
CA ALA A 262 4.20 23.88 12.05
C ALA A 262 3.38 24.88 12.88
N ALA A 263 2.47 24.38 13.74
CA ALA A 263 1.70 25.21 14.65
C ALA A 263 2.59 25.97 15.66
N ARG A 264 3.64 25.32 16.21
CA ARG A 264 4.61 25.98 17.11
C ARG A 264 5.40 27.07 16.39
N HIS A 265 5.85 26.83 15.15
CA HIS A 265 6.55 27.84 14.36
C HIS A 265 5.66 29.04 14.05
N GLN A 266 4.40 28.82 13.68
CA GLN A 266 3.43 29.89 13.44
C GLN A 266 3.11 30.67 14.73
N ALA A 267 2.96 29.99 15.87
CA ALA A 267 2.76 30.65 17.15
C ALA A 267 3.97 31.52 17.55
N ALA A 268 5.20 31.06 17.26
CA ALA A 268 6.41 31.82 17.48
C ALA A 268 6.51 33.05 16.54
N GLU A 269 6.17 32.90 15.26
CA GLU A 269 6.11 34.02 14.30
C GLU A 269 5.02 35.05 14.64
N ALA A 270 3.84 34.59 15.07
CA ALA A 270 2.75 35.45 15.53
C ALA A 270 3.13 36.21 16.81
N SER A 271 3.86 35.57 17.73
CA SER A 271 4.41 36.23 18.91
C SER A 271 5.51 37.24 18.56
N GLY A 272 6.30 36.99 17.49
CA GLY A 272 7.30 37.93 16.99
C GLY A 272 6.70 39.14 16.28
N LYS A 273 5.61 38.97 15.50
CA LYS A 273 4.88 40.06 14.82
C LYS A 273 4.01 40.91 15.75
N ARG A 274 3.59 40.37 16.91
CA ARG A 274 2.83 41.15 17.92
C ARG A 274 3.61 42.32 18.52
N LEU A 275 4.94 42.36 18.39
CA LEU A 275 5.73 43.53 18.79
C LEU A 275 5.73 44.68 17.74
N SER A 276 5.23 44.46 16.52
CA SER A 276 5.39 45.43 15.41
C SER A 276 4.10 46.06 14.87
N SER A 277 2.90 45.63 15.27
CA SER A 277 1.66 46.27 14.77
C SER A 277 0.45 46.03 15.68
N GLU A 278 0.11 47.01 16.51
CA GLU A 278 -1.13 47.04 17.31
C GLU A 278 -2.36 47.58 16.55
N GLY A 279 -2.27 47.84 15.24
CA GLY A 279 -3.33 48.53 14.47
C GLY A 279 -4.23 47.68 13.56
N GLU A 280 -3.96 46.39 13.34
CA GLU A 280 -4.61 45.59 12.28
C GLU A 280 -5.01 44.20 12.78
N VAL A 281 -5.98 44.10 13.71
CA VAL A 281 -6.43 42.79 14.24
C VAL A 281 -7.96 42.57 14.15
N LEU A 282 -8.74 43.51 13.59
CA LEU A 282 -10.21 43.38 13.58
C LEU A 282 -10.86 42.90 12.26
N LEU A 283 -10.11 42.70 11.16
CA LEU A 283 -10.70 42.30 9.86
C LEU A 283 -9.88 41.25 9.08
N GLY A 284 -8.98 40.50 9.73
CA GLY A 284 -8.24 39.42 9.10
C GLY A 284 -8.85 38.05 9.43
N GLY A 285 -9.39 37.34 8.43
CA GLY A 285 -9.77 35.94 8.58
C GLY A 285 -8.63 35.12 9.20
N ARG A 286 -8.97 34.13 10.06
CA ARG A 286 -7.99 33.24 10.69
C ARG A 286 -7.01 32.75 9.61
N PRO A 287 -5.67 32.93 9.77
CA PRO A 287 -4.73 32.39 8.81
C PRO A 287 -4.93 30.87 8.75
N GLN A 288 -5.41 30.36 7.62
CA GLN A 288 -5.44 28.93 7.36
C GLN A 288 -4.02 28.41 7.52
N ALA A 289 -3.80 27.58 8.54
CA ALA A 289 -2.50 27.01 8.80
C ALA A 289 -2.06 26.24 7.55
N GLN A 290 -0.98 26.67 6.90
CA GLN A 290 -0.41 25.91 5.79
C GLN A 290 0.01 24.54 6.31
N GLU A 291 -0.75 23.51 5.94
CA GLU A 291 -0.44 22.14 6.34
C GLU A 291 0.93 21.74 5.78
N PRO A 292 1.76 21.04 6.57
CA PRO A 292 3.04 20.53 6.09
C PRO A 292 2.80 19.57 4.91
N PRO A 293 3.69 19.57 3.89
CA PRO A 293 3.50 18.75 2.70
C PRO A 293 3.50 17.26 3.06
N PHE A 294 2.48 16.54 2.59
CA PHE A 294 2.30 15.11 2.86
C PHE A 294 3.52 14.25 2.48
N LEU A 295 4.23 14.64 1.42
CA LEU A 295 5.47 13.98 0.99
C LEU A 295 6.55 13.99 2.08
N ARG A 296 6.63 15.05 2.90
CA ARG A 296 7.60 15.14 3.99
C ARG A 296 7.31 14.12 5.09
N ALA A 297 6.05 13.89 5.44
CA ALA A 297 5.66 12.85 6.38
C ALA A 297 6.00 11.45 5.85
N LEU A 298 5.75 11.21 4.56
CA LEU A 298 6.08 9.95 3.88
C LEU A 298 7.59 9.68 3.91
N MET A 299 8.41 10.68 3.54
CA MET A 299 9.87 10.56 3.52
C MET A 299 10.48 10.45 4.92
N ALA A 300 9.92 11.13 5.92
CA ALA A 300 10.36 10.99 7.31
C ALA A 300 10.08 9.56 7.85
N THR A 301 8.92 8.99 7.52
CA THR A 301 8.50 7.66 7.99
C THR A 301 9.34 6.53 7.38
N PHE A 302 9.63 6.62 6.07
CA PHE A 302 10.27 5.51 5.33
C PHE A 302 11.70 5.80 4.86
N GLY A 303 12.24 6.99 5.16
CA GLY A 303 13.52 7.47 4.65
C GLY A 303 14.72 6.58 4.99
N SER A 304 14.73 5.95 6.17
CA SER A 304 15.81 5.03 6.56
C SER A 304 15.91 3.81 5.65
N SER A 305 14.77 3.25 5.24
CA SER A 305 14.73 2.13 4.27
C SER A 305 15.08 2.60 2.86
N PHE A 306 14.71 3.83 2.50
CA PHE A 306 15.06 4.43 1.22
C PHE A 306 16.56 4.69 1.08
N LEU A 307 17.23 5.20 2.11
CA LEU A 307 18.69 5.37 2.13
C LEU A 307 19.43 4.03 1.97
N LEU A 308 18.94 2.97 2.61
CA LEU A 308 19.49 1.62 2.42
C LEU A 308 19.36 1.16 0.95
N SER A 309 18.23 1.45 0.30
CA SER A 309 18.04 1.14 -1.12
C SER A 309 19.00 1.92 -2.03
N MET A 310 19.25 3.21 -1.72
CA MET A 310 20.21 4.03 -2.45
C MET A 310 21.62 3.45 -2.37
N PHE A 311 22.04 2.98 -1.20
CA PHE A 311 23.34 2.34 -1.01
C PHE A 311 23.49 1.06 -1.86
N PHE A 312 22.48 0.18 -1.87
CA PHE A 312 22.52 -1.01 -2.73
C PHE A 312 22.57 -0.67 -4.20
N LYS A 313 21.80 0.35 -4.63
CA LYS A 313 21.80 0.79 -6.03
C LYS A 313 23.15 1.35 -6.44
N LEU A 314 23.77 2.20 -5.62
CA LEU A 314 25.09 2.76 -5.88
C LEU A 314 26.13 1.65 -6.02
N THR A 315 26.11 0.69 -5.10
CA THR A 315 27.04 -0.46 -5.13
C THR A 315 26.85 -1.28 -6.41
N GLN A 316 25.60 -1.55 -6.79
CA GLN A 316 25.28 -2.27 -8.02
C GLN A 316 25.76 -1.54 -9.28
N ASP A 317 25.60 -0.22 -9.33
CA ASP A 317 26.03 0.62 -10.45
C ASP A 317 27.54 0.53 -10.62
N LEU A 318 28.30 0.71 -9.53
CA LEU A 318 29.75 0.58 -9.57
C LEU A 318 30.21 -0.80 -10.03
N LEU A 319 29.59 -1.88 -9.52
CA LEU A 319 29.92 -3.26 -9.92
C LEU A 319 29.65 -3.52 -11.41
N SER A 320 28.64 -2.89 -12.00
CA SER A 320 28.29 -3.08 -13.41
C SER A 320 29.39 -2.63 -14.38
N PHE A 321 30.22 -1.66 -13.97
CA PHE A 321 31.34 -1.17 -14.77
C PHE A 321 32.62 -2.00 -14.58
N ILE A 322 32.72 -2.82 -13.53
CA ILE A 322 33.90 -3.68 -13.30
C ILE A 322 33.99 -4.76 -14.38
N ASN A 323 32.85 -5.36 -14.78
CA ASN A 323 32.83 -6.46 -15.74
C ASN A 323 33.41 -6.09 -17.13
N PRO A 324 33.04 -4.97 -17.77
CA PRO A 324 33.68 -4.52 -19.01
C PRO A 324 35.20 -4.32 -18.88
N GLN A 325 35.68 -3.84 -17.73
CA GLN A 325 37.12 -3.65 -17.49
C GLN A 325 37.85 -4.98 -17.34
N LEU A 326 37.25 -5.95 -16.64
CA LEU A 326 37.81 -7.30 -16.56
C LEU A 326 37.81 -8.00 -17.93
N LEU A 327 36.81 -7.74 -18.78
CA LEU A 327 36.79 -8.23 -20.15
C LEU A 327 37.95 -7.67 -20.98
N SER A 328 38.29 -6.37 -20.83
CA SER A 328 39.48 -5.77 -21.45
C SER A 328 40.75 -6.54 -21.06
N VAL A 329 40.95 -6.78 -19.75
CA VAL A 329 42.12 -7.50 -19.24
C VAL A 329 42.18 -8.93 -19.77
N LEU A 330 41.04 -9.61 -19.88
CA LEU A 330 40.96 -10.97 -20.41
C LEU A 330 41.31 -11.03 -21.90
N ILE A 331 40.82 -10.09 -22.71
CA ILE A 331 41.14 -10.03 -24.14
C ILE A 331 42.63 -9.74 -24.33
N ARG A 332 43.18 -8.79 -23.57
CA ARG A 332 44.61 -8.47 -23.58
C ARG A 332 45.47 -9.66 -23.15
N PHE A 333 44.99 -10.49 -22.23
CA PHE A 333 45.64 -11.75 -21.86
C PHE A 333 45.66 -12.73 -23.05
N ILE A 334 44.53 -12.92 -23.73
CA ILE A 334 44.43 -13.84 -24.88
C ILE A 334 45.35 -13.40 -26.03
N SER A 335 45.53 -12.10 -26.23
CA SER A 335 46.43 -11.57 -27.27
C SER A 335 47.93 -11.75 -26.95
N ASN A 336 48.30 -12.04 -25.70
CA ASN A 336 49.70 -12.20 -25.29
C ASN A 336 50.08 -13.69 -25.18
N PRO A 337 50.82 -14.28 -26.14
CA PRO A 337 51.15 -15.70 -26.13
C PRO A 337 52.14 -16.11 -25.02
N THR A 338 52.83 -15.14 -24.41
CA THR A 338 53.77 -15.34 -23.32
C THR A 338 53.14 -15.22 -21.92
N ALA A 339 51.85 -14.91 -21.85
CA ALA A 339 51.18 -14.71 -20.57
C ALA A 339 50.81 -16.06 -19.92
N PRO A 340 50.99 -16.20 -18.60
CA PRO A 340 50.78 -17.47 -17.93
C PRO A 340 49.29 -17.80 -17.76
N THR A 341 48.91 -19.07 -17.95
CA THR A 341 47.50 -19.51 -18.08
C THR A 341 46.63 -19.22 -16.86
N TRP A 342 47.20 -19.29 -15.66
CA TRP A 342 46.50 -19.03 -14.40
C TRP A 342 45.91 -17.62 -14.32
N TRP A 343 46.54 -16.62 -14.97
CA TRP A 343 46.07 -15.24 -14.97
C TRP A 343 44.72 -15.13 -15.67
N GLY A 344 44.56 -15.82 -16.81
CA GLY A 344 43.27 -15.90 -17.51
C GLY A 344 42.18 -16.53 -16.66
N PHE A 345 42.45 -17.65 -15.99
CA PHE A 345 41.49 -18.29 -15.09
C PHE A 345 41.11 -17.41 -13.88
N LEU A 346 42.07 -16.63 -13.35
CA LEU A 346 41.82 -15.70 -12.26
C LEU A 346 40.90 -14.55 -12.69
N VAL A 347 41.16 -13.95 -13.85
CA VAL A 347 40.30 -12.88 -14.40
C VAL A 347 38.90 -13.41 -14.70
N ALA A 348 38.78 -14.60 -15.30
CA ALA A 348 37.48 -15.24 -15.54
C ALA A 348 36.73 -15.54 -14.23
N GLY A 349 37.42 -16.02 -13.19
CA GLY A 349 36.86 -16.22 -11.86
C GLY A 349 36.37 -14.92 -11.21
N LEU A 350 37.13 -13.82 -11.35
CA LEU A 350 36.73 -12.50 -10.88
C LEU A 350 35.48 -11.98 -11.61
N MET A 351 35.39 -12.18 -12.92
CA MET A 351 34.20 -11.83 -13.70
C MET A 351 32.96 -12.59 -13.21
N PHE A 352 33.10 -13.89 -12.93
CA PHE A 352 32.00 -14.70 -12.39
C PHE A 352 31.55 -14.19 -11.01
N VAL A 353 32.49 -13.98 -10.08
CA VAL A 353 32.18 -13.48 -8.73
C VAL A 353 31.54 -12.10 -8.78
N CYS A 354 32.07 -11.20 -9.62
CA CYS A 354 31.51 -9.86 -9.81
C CYS A 354 30.07 -9.93 -10.33
N SER A 355 29.80 -10.79 -11.31
CA SER A 355 28.46 -10.97 -11.90
C SER A 355 27.45 -11.55 -10.90
N VAL A 356 27.87 -12.52 -10.07
CA VAL A 356 27.04 -13.06 -9.00
C VAL A 356 26.73 -11.99 -7.96
N MET A 357 27.73 -11.23 -7.50
CA MET A 357 27.54 -10.15 -6.52
C MET A 357 26.65 -9.04 -7.06
N GLN A 358 26.87 -8.63 -8.32
CA GLN A 358 26.01 -7.65 -9.00
C GLN A 358 24.56 -8.12 -9.00
N THR A 359 24.31 -9.39 -9.34
CA THR A 359 22.96 -9.97 -9.39
C THR A 359 22.32 -10.02 -8.01
N LEU A 360 23.04 -10.47 -6.98
CA LEU A 360 22.52 -10.55 -5.62
C LEU A 360 22.15 -9.18 -5.07
N ILE A 361 23.03 -8.19 -5.21
CA ILE A 361 22.81 -6.82 -4.73
C ILE A 361 21.63 -6.18 -5.48
N LEU A 362 21.51 -6.39 -6.79
CA LEU A 362 20.40 -5.87 -7.59
C LEU A 362 19.04 -6.41 -7.09
N HIS A 363 18.95 -7.71 -6.78
CA HIS A 363 17.70 -8.30 -6.29
C HIS A 363 17.38 -7.89 -4.84
N GLN A 364 18.40 -7.68 -3.99
CA GLN A 364 18.16 -7.09 -2.66
C GLN A 364 17.69 -5.64 -2.76
N TYR A 365 18.24 -4.86 -3.68
CA TYR A 365 17.73 -3.54 -4.03
C TYR A 365 16.25 -3.61 -4.43
N TYR A 366 15.89 -4.48 -5.37
CA TYR A 366 14.51 -4.62 -5.83
C TYR A 366 13.56 -5.01 -4.70
N ARG A 367 13.90 -6.00 -3.87
CA ARG A 367 13.08 -6.35 -2.71
C ARG A 367 12.85 -5.15 -1.79
N CYS A 368 13.91 -4.40 -1.45
CA CYS A 368 13.81 -3.25 -0.55
C CYS A 368 12.89 -2.16 -1.12
N ILE A 369 13.04 -1.83 -2.40
CA ILE A 369 12.28 -0.75 -3.04
C ILE A 369 10.82 -1.15 -3.32
N PHE A 370 10.55 -2.42 -3.69
CA PHE A 370 9.17 -2.90 -3.90
C PHE A 370 8.40 -3.01 -2.57
N VAL A 371 9.01 -3.51 -1.51
CA VAL A 371 8.37 -3.54 -0.17
C VAL A 371 8.07 -2.12 0.30
N MET A 372 8.95 -1.16 0.03
CA MET A 372 8.70 0.24 0.33
C MET A 372 7.54 0.81 -0.49
N GLY A 373 7.44 0.51 -1.79
CA GLY A 373 6.29 0.88 -2.63
C GLY A 373 4.97 0.32 -2.08
N LEU A 374 4.96 -0.91 -1.59
CA LEU A 374 3.80 -1.52 -0.93
C LEU A 374 3.42 -0.80 0.38
N ARG A 375 4.42 -0.45 1.21
CA ARG A 375 4.22 0.32 2.44
C ARG A 375 3.67 1.71 2.15
N PHE A 376 4.13 2.37 1.09
CA PHE A 376 3.59 3.66 0.64
C PHE A 376 2.12 3.53 0.29
N ARG A 377 1.77 2.58 -0.59
CA ARG A 377 0.37 2.33 -0.99
C ARG A 377 -0.52 2.05 0.22
N THR A 378 -0.07 1.17 1.11
CA THR A 378 -0.83 0.79 2.33
C THR A 378 -1.04 1.97 3.27
N GLY A 379 0.01 2.76 3.50
CA GLY A 379 -0.05 3.95 4.34
C GLY A 379 -0.99 5.02 3.76
N ILE A 380 -0.89 5.28 2.46
CA ILE A 380 -1.74 6.26 1.76
C ILE A 380 -3.21 5.83 1.83
N ILE A 381 -3.54 4.58 1.46
CA ILE A 381 -4.92 4.07 1.51
C ILE A 381 -5.48 4.18 2.93
N GLY A 382 -4.72 3.78 3.94
CA GLY A 382 -5.20 3.82 5.33
C GLY A 382 -5.43 5.23 5.87
N VAL A 383 -4.61 6.21 5.47
CA VAL A 383 -4.82 7.62 5.87
C VAL A 383 -6.02 8.22 5.13
N ILE A 384 -6.18 7.96 3.83
CA ILE A 384 -7.35 8.40 3.06
C ILE A 384 -8.63 7.79 3.64
N TYR A 385 -8.61 6.49 3.98
CA TYR A 385 -9.76 5.81 4.54
C TYR A 385 -10.17 6.39 5.89
N ARG A 386 -9.21 6.63 6.79
CA ARG A 386 -9.50 7.29 8.07
C ARG A 386 -10.02 8.72 7.89
N LYS A 387 -9.47 9.48 6.96
CA LYS A 387 -9.95 10.83 6.64
C LYS A 387 -11.39 10.78 6.09
N ALA A 388 -11.69 9.86 5.20
CA ALA A 388 -13.03 9.72 4.59
C ALA A 388 -14.15 9.47 5.62
N LEU A 389 -13.82 8.92 6.79
CA LEU A 389 -14.77 8.69 7.89
C LEU A 389 -15.07 9.95 8.73
N VAL A 390 -14.25 11.00 8.64
CA VAL A 390 -14.34 12.21 9.48
C VAL A 390 -14.51 13.50 8.70
N ILE A 391 -14.56 13.46 7.36
CA ILE A 391 -14.80 14.65 6.53
C ILE A 391 -16.24 15.18 6.68
N THR A 392 -16.39 16.51 6.55
CA THR A 392 -17.68 17.20 6.63
C THR A 392 -18.59 16.87 5.44
N SER A 393 -19.90 17.11 5.60
CA SER A 393 -20.91 16.92 4.54
C SER A 393 -20.69 17.81 3.33
N SER A 394 -20.19 19.03 3.52
CA SER A 394 -19.84 19.96 2.44
C SER A 394 -18.73 19.38 1.56
N VAL A 395 -17.68 18.86 2.18
CA VAL A 395 -16.55 18.20 1.51
C VAL A 395 -17.01 16.92 0.81
N LYS A 396 -17.91 16.11 1.40
CA LYS A 396 -18.49 14.93 0.73
C LYS A 396 -19.25 15.28 -0.55
N ARG A 397 -19.80 16.50 -0.65
CA ARG A 397 -20.47 16.98 -1.87
C ARG A 397 -19.46 17.39 -2.95
N GLU A 398 -18.33 17.96 -2.57
CA GLU A 398 -17.25 18.34 -3.50
C GLU A 398 -16.43 17.11 -3.94
N SER A 399 -15.96 16.30 -2.99
CA SER A 399 -15.22 15.06 -3.21
C SER A 399 -16.17 13.87 -3.25
N THR A 400 -16.64 13.54 -4.45
CA THR A 400 -17.56 12.41 -4.66
C THR A 400 -16.96 11.07 -4.21
N VAL A 401 -17.81 10.09 -3.89
CA VAL A 401 -17.37 8.72 -3.54
C VAL A 401 -16.47 8.12 -4.64
N GLY A 402 -16.79 8.37 -5.91
CA GLY A 402 -15.96 7.92 -7.04
C GLY A 402 -14.56 8.54 -7.04
N GLU A 403 -14.42 9.81 -6.65
CA GLU A 403 -13.12 10.45 -6.50
C GLU A 403 -12.31 9.83 -5.35
N ILE A 404 -12.93 9.58 -4.19
CA ILE A 404 -12.28 8.93 -3.05
C ILE A 404 -11.78 7.53 -3.42
N VAL A 405 -12.59 6.75 -4.14
CA VAL A 405 -12.20 5.42 -4.64
C VAL A 405 -11.03 5.53 -5.63
N ASN A 406 -11.03 6.54 -6.51
CA ASN A 406 -9.91 6.81 -7.41
C ASN A 406 -8.63 7.21 -6.66
N LEU A 407 -8.73 8.00 -5.57
CA LEU A 407 -7.58 8.34 -4.74
C LEU A 407 -6.94 7.08 -4.12
N MET A 408 -7.76 6.12 -3.68
CA MET A 408 -7.28 4.87 -3.08
C MET A 408 -6.78 3.84 -4.11
N SER A 409 -7.40 3.76 -5.28
CA SER A 409 -7.12 2.72 -6.28
C SER A 409 -6.09 3.14 -7.33
N VAL A 410 -6.18 4.38 -7.82
CA VAL A 410 -5.32 4.90 -8.91
C VAL A 410 -4.17 5.72 -8.35
N ASP A 411 -4.46 6.73 -7.51
CA ASP A 411 -3.43 7.65 -7.04
C ASP A 411 -2.44 6.95 -6.09
N ALA A 412 -2.93 6.14 -5.15
CA ALA A 412 -2.05 5.34 -4.29
C ALA A 412 -1.22 4.30 -5.07
N GLN A 413 -1.76 3.74 -6.16
CA GLN A 413 -1.05 2.78 -7.02
C GLN A 413 0.12 3.45 -7.77
N ARG A 414 -0.06 4.69 -8.25
CA ARG A 414 1.01 5.44 -8.92
C ARG A 414 2.26 5.62 -8.06
N PHE A 415 2.10 5.80 -6.75
CA PHE A 415 3.23 5.83 -5.82
C PHE A 415 3.98 4.48 -5.78
N MET A 416 3.24 3.37 -5.70
CA MET A 416 3.84 2.03 -5.74
C MET A 416 4.59 1.78 -7.06
N ASP A 417 4.05 2.26 -8.18
CA ASP A 417 4.65 2.09 -9.50
C ASP A 417 5.90 2.96 -9.71
N VAL A 418 5.93 4.18 -9.14
CA VAL A 418 7.07 5.11 -9.31
C VAL A 418 8.24 4.80 -8.39
N VAL A 419 7.99 4.39 -7.15
CA VAL A 419 9.04 4.14 -6.13
C VAL A 419 10.20 3.28 -6.63
N PRO A 420 10.00 2.14 -7.34
CA PRO A 420 11.07 1.32 -7.91
C PRO A 420 12.02 2.05 -8.86
N PHE A 421 11.54 3.11 -9.52
CA PHE A 421 12.28 3.86 -10.53
C PHE A 421 12.82 5.20 -10.01
N VAL A 422 12.41 5.69 -8.84
CA VAL A 422 12.88 6.98 -8.30
C VAL A 422 14.42 7.03 -8.22
N ASN A 423 15.06 5.93 -7.81
CA ASN A 423 16.52 5.89 -7.71
C ASN A 423 17.22 5.96 -9.08
N LEU A 424 16.52 5.69 -10.18
CA LEU A 424 17.05 5.90 -11.52
C LEU A 424 17.31 7.38 -11.80
N LEU A 425 16.62 8.31 -11.13
CA LEU A 425 16.79 9.75 -11.37
C LEU A 425 18.22 10.24 -11.09
N TRP A 426 18.86 9.72 -10.04
CA TRP A 426 20.26 10.03 -9.71
C TRP A 426 21.24 8.99 -10.27
N SER A 427 20.82 7.72 -10.35
CA SER A 427 21.65 6.62 -10.87
C SER A 427 21.89 6.74 -12.38
N ALA A 428 20.90 7.14 -13.18
CA ALA A 428 21.05 7.29 -14.62
C ALA A 428 22.13 8.32 -15.00
N PRO A 429 22.13 9.58 -14.49
CA PRO A 429 23.23 10.51 -14.72
C PRO A 429 24.60 9.97 -14.33
N LEU A 430 24.69 9.31 -13.17
CA LEU A 430 25.93 8.70 -12.71
C LEU A 430 26.45 7.62 -13.69
N GLN A 431 25.57 6.71 -14.13
CA GLN A 431 25.91 5.68 -15.10
C GLN A 431 26.30 6.28 -16.45
N MET A 432 25.61 7.33 -16.92
CA MET A 432 25.95 8.03 -18.17
C MET A 432 27.35 8.65 -18.09
N ILE A 433 27.66 9.36 -17.00
CA ILE A 433 28.96 10.00 -16.79
C ILE A 433 30.08 8.95 -16.75
N LEU A 434 29.91 7.86 -15.98
CA LEU A 434 30.90 6.79 -15.88
C LEU A 434 31.10 6.04 -17.21
N ALA A 435 30.01 5.76 -17.94
CA ALA A 435 30.09 5.10 -19.24
C ALA A 435 30.84 5.95 -20.27
N VAL A 436 30.51 7.24 -20.37
CA VAL A 436 31.21 8.17 -21.28
C VAL A 436 32.67 8.34 -20.86
N TYR A 437 32.97 8.39 -19.57
CA TYR A 437 34.35 8.46 -19.07
C TYR A 437 35.18 7.25 -19.50
N PHE A 438 34.68 6.02 -19.31
CA PHE A 438 35.41 4.82 -19.74
C PHE A 438 35.48 4.67 -21.26
N LEU A 439 34.43 5.06 -21.98
CA LEU A 439 34.47 5.09 -23.45
C LEU A 439 35.53 6.09 -23.95
N TRP A 440 35.62 7.27 -23.33
CA TRP A 440 36.60 8.29 -23.68
C TRP A 440 38.04 7.79 -23.46
N GLN A 441 38.28 7.04 -22.38
CA GLN A 441 39.59 6.40 -22.17
C GLN A 441 39.94 5.37 -23.25
N ASN A 442 38.96 4.65 -23.79
CA ASN A 442 39.18 3.57 -24.73
C ASN A 442 39.27 4.04 -26.20
N LEU A 443 38.41 4.97 -26.60
CA LEU A 443 38.24 5.43 -27.98
C LEU A 443 38.63 6.90 -28.21
N GLY A 444 38.98 7.64 -27.15
CA GLY A 444 39.35 9.05 -27.24
C GLY A 444 38.23 9.96 -27.75
N PRO A 445 38.56 11.03 -28.50
CA PRO A 445 37.57 12.00 -29.01
C PRO A 445 36.49 11.42 -29.92
N SER A 446 36.70 10.25 -30.52
CA SER A 446 35.73 9.60 -31.41
C SER A 446 34.39 9.29 -30.73
N VAL A 447 34.37 9.18 -29.39
CA VAL A 447 33.16 9.00 -28.58
C VAL A 447 32.15 10.13 -28.76
N LEU A 448 32.61 11.35 -29.07
CA LEU A 448 31.73 12.50 -29.28
C LEU A 448 30.76 12.27 -30.44
N ALA A 449 31.16 11.53 -31.48
CA ALA A 449 30.27 11.19 -32.59
C ALA A 449 29.11 10.28 -32.14
N GLY A 450 29.41 9.29 -31.28
CA GLY A 450 28.41 8.40 -30.71
C GLY A 450 27.47 9.13 -29.74
N VAL A 451 28.02 9.96 -28.85
CA VAL A 451 27.22 10.78 -27.92
C VAL A 451 26.37 11.80 -28.67
N ALA A 452 26.89 12.45 -29.71
CA ALA A 452 26.13 13.38 -30.55
C ALA A 452 24.95 12.68 -31.23
N LEU A 453 25.15 11.47 -31.76
CA LEU A 453 24.06 10.67 -32.34
C LEU A 453 23.03 10.28 -31.27
N MET A 454 23.47 9.89 -30.06
CA MET A 454 22.54 9.59 -28.96
C MET A 454 21.70 10.82 -28.56
N VAL A 455 22.33 12.00 -28.46
CA VAL A 455 21.64 13.25 -28.13
C VAL A 455 20.66 13.62 -29.25
N LEU A 456 21.02 13.43 -30.52
CA LEU A 456 20.14 13.66 -31.67
C LEU A 456 18.90 12.74 -31.67
N LEU A 457 19.05 11.50 -31.18
CA LEU A 457 17.94 10.53 -31.09
C LEU A 457 16.95 10.84 -29.95
N ILE A 458 17.33 11.65 -28.95
CA ILE A 458 16.44 12.03 -27.84
C ILE A 458 15.24 12.85 -28.34
N PRO A 459 15.38 13.96 -29.10
CA PRO A 459 14.25 14.69 -29.67
C PRO A 459 13.35 13.85 -30.56
N LEU A 460 13.92 12.95 -31.37
CA LEU A 460 13.16 12.05 -32.24
C LEU A 460 12.24 11.14 -31.41
N ASN A 461 12.79 10.50 -30.37
CA ASN A 461 12.01 9.69 -29.45
C ASN A 461 10.97 10.52 -28.67
N GLY A 462 11.30 11.75 -28.30
CA GLY A 462 10.38 12.69 -27.66
C GLY A 462 9.19 13.06 -28.55
N ALA A 463 9.43 13.41 -29.82
CA ALA A 463 8.39 13.75 -30.77
C ALA A 463 7.45 12.57 -31.06
N VAL A 464 8.02 11.36 -31.22
CA VAL A 464 7.26 10.11 -31.36
C VAL A 464 6.41 9.85 -30.12
N ALA A 465 6.96 10.02 -28.90
CA ALA A 465 6.22 9.85 -27.65
C ALA A 465 5.05 10.84 -27.51
N VAL A 466 5.22 12.11 -27.91
CA VAL A 466 4.15 13.12 -27.88
C VAL A 466 3.03 12.76 -28.86
N LYS A 467 3.35 12.38 -30.10
CA LYS A 467 2.37 11.90 -31.08
C LYS A 467 1.65 10.65 -30.60
N MET A 468 2.38 9.70 -30.02
CA MET A 468 1.81 8.46 -29.46
C MET A 468 0.85 8.76 -28.31
N ARG A 469 1.18 9.73 -27.45
CA ARG A 469 0.28 10.22 -26.39
C ARG A 469 -0.98 10.88 -26.95
N ALA A 470 -0.86 11.67 -28.02
CA ALA A 470 -2.02 12.29 -28.67
C ALA A 470 -3.00 11.23 -29.21
N PHE A 471 -2.50 10.23 -29.95
CA PHE A 471 -3.32 9.11 -30.41
C PHE A 471 -3.92 8.30 -29.26
N GLN A 472 -3.18 8.10 -28.17
CA GLN A 472 -3.70 7.41 -27.00
C GLN A 472 -4.87 8.17 -26.36
N VAL A 473 -4.80 9.51 -26.28
CA VAL A 473 -5.91 10.33 -25.75
C VAL A 473 -7.15 10.24 -26.64
N GLU A 474 -6.98 10.34 -27.95
CA GLU A 474 -8.09 10.26 -28.91
C GLU A 474 -8.73 8.87 -28.91
N GLN A 475 -7.91 7.82 -28.87
CA GLN A 475 -8.36 6.44 -28.74
C GLN A 475 -9.17 6.23 -27.45
N MET A 476 -8.74 6.78 -26.31
CA MET A 476 -9.45 6.63 -25.05
C MET A 476 -10.86 7.25 -25.12
N LYS A 477 -11.04 8.38 -25.81
CA LYS A 477 -12.38 8.97 -26.00
C LYS A 477 -13.34 8.03 -26.73
N LEU A 478 -12.90 7.41 -27.83
CA LEU A 478 -13.72 6.45 -28.57
C LEU A 478 -14.00 5.19 -27.75
N LYS A 479 -12.99 4.70 -27.01
CA LYS A 479 -13.14 3.58 -26.10
C LYS A 479 -14.16 3.86 -25.00
N ASP A 480 -14.14 5.05 -24.41
CA ASP A 480 -15.09 5.46 -23.37
C ASP A 480 -16.51 5.54 -23.92
N SER A 481 -16.71 6.13 -25.10
CA SER A 481 -18.00 6.15 -25.80
C SER A 481 -18.51 4.72 -26.07
N ARG A 482 -17.64 3.81 -26.52
CA ARG A 482 -17.99 2.40 -26.77
C ARG A 482 -18.40 1.68 -25.48
N VAL A 483 -17.65 1.86 -24.39
CA VAL A 483 -17.93 1.23 -23.09
C VAL A 483 -19.23 1.78 -22.51
N LYS A 484 -19.48 3.08 -22.64
CA LYS A 484 -20.73 3.71 -22.21
C LYS A 484 -21.93 3.12 -22.96
N LEU A 485 -21.90 3.09 -24.29
CA LEU A 485 -22.98 2.51 -25.11
C LEU A 485 -23.21 1.04 -24.77
N MET A 486 -22.14 0.25 -24.59
CA MET A 486 -22.25 -1.15 -24.17
C MET A 486 -22.88 -1.31 -22.79
N SER A 487 -22.60 -0.42 -21.84
CA SER A 487 -23.23 -0.43 -20.52
C SER A 487 -24.74 -0.12 -20.61
N GLU A 488 -25.14 0.82 -21.47
CA GLU A 488 -26.54 1.14 -21.71
C GLU A 488 -27.29 -0.04 -22.36
N ILE A 489 -26.68 -0.71 -23.34
CA ILE A 489 -27.22 -1.92 -23.97
C ILE A 489 -27.42 -3.04 -22.94
N LEU A 490 -26.42 -3.30 -22.09
CA LEU A 490 -26.51 -4.36 -21.07
C LEU A 490 -27.56 -4.03 -20.00
N GLY A 491 -27.67 -2.76 -19.60
CA GLY A 491 -28.72 -2.29 -18.68
C GLY A 491 -30.12 -2.45 -19.27
N GLY A 492 -30.28 -2.24 -20.58
CA GLY A 492 -31.55 -2.33 -21.31
C GLY A 492 -31.79 -3.65 -22.05
N ILE A 493 -31.01 -4.71 -21.81
CA ILE A 493 -30.95 -5.88 -22.71
C ILE A 493 -32.31 -6.55 -22.95
N LYS A 494 -33.19 -6.58 -21.94
CA LYS A 494 -34.53 -7.15 -22.06
C LYS A 494 -35.40 -6.36 -23.03
N VAL A 495 -35.37 -5.03 -22.94
CA VAL A 495 -36.12 -4.14 -23.82
C VAL A 495 -35.62 -4.28 -25.26
N LEU A 496 -34.30 -4.25 -25.46
CA LEU A 496 -33.70 -4.42 -26.79
C LEU A 496 -34.09 -5.76 -27.44
N LYS A 497 -34.14 -6.85 -26.67
CA LYS A 497 -34.58 -8.17 -27.15
C LYS A 497 -36.08 -8.23 -27.47
N LEU A 498 -36.91 -7.59 -26.65
CA LEU A 498 -38.36 -7.53 -26.89
C LEU A 498 -38.70 -6.82 -28.20
N TYR A 499 -37.94 -5.78 -28.56
CA TYR A 499 -38.12 -5.01 -29.79
C TYR A 499 -37.24 -5.49 -30.96
N ALA A 500 -36.46 -6.56 -30.79
CA ALA A 500 -35.50 -7.06 -31.78
C ALA A 500 -34.53 -5.98 -32.33
N TRP A 501 -34.12 -5.04 -31.46
CA TRP A 501 -33.23 -3.92 -31.82
C TRP A 501 -31.74 -4.26 -31.74
N GLU A 502 -31.37 -5.49 -31.38
CA GLU A 502 -29.97 -5.89 -31.18
C GLU A 502 -29.09 -5.64 -32.42
N PRO A 503 -29.53 -5.94 -33.68
CA PRO A 503 -28.73 -5.68 -34.87
C PRO A 503 -28.41 -4.20 -35.08
N SER A 504 -29.35 -3.31 -34.73
CA SER A 504 -29.18 -1.86 -34.87
C SER A 504 -28.14 -1.31 -33.90
N PHE A 505 -28.25 -1.69 -32.63
CA PHE A 505 -27.29 -1.31 -31.59
C PHE A 505 -25.91 -1.95 -31.82
N LEU A 506 -25.87 -3.19 -32.33
CA LEU A 506 -24.62 -3.85 -32.71
C LEU A 506 -23.87 -3.05 -33.77
N LYS A 507 -24.57 -2.56 -34.81
CA LYS A 507 -23.97 -1.72 -35.85
C LYS A 507 -23.38 -0.42 -35.29
N GLN A 508 -24.09 0.26 -34.40
CA GLN A 508 -23.57 1.48 -33.75
C GLN A 508 -22.27 1.21 -32.97
N VAL A 509 -22.18 0.07 -32.28
CA VAL A 509 -20.96 -0.33 -31.57
C VAL A 509 -19.82 -0.65 -32.56
N GLU A 510 -20.13 -1.34 -33.66
CA GLU A 510 -19.15 -1.67 -34.71
C GLU A 510 -18.58 -0.43 -35.39
N ASP A 511 -19.40 0.58 -35.66
CA ASP A 511 -18.97 1.84 -36.25
C ASP A 511 -17.93 2.55 -35.36
N ILE A 512 -18.24 2.69 -34.05
CA ILE A 512 -17.30 3.25 -33.06
C ILE A 512 -16.03 2.38 -32.98
N ARG A 513 -16.18 1.05 -33.01
CA ARG A 513 -15.06 0.11 -32.93
C ARG A 513 -14.14 0.23 -34.14
N GLN A 514 -14.66 0.45 -35.34
CA GLN A 514 -13.84 0.63 -36.54
C GLN A 514 -13.00 1.89 -36.48
N GLU A 515 -13.56 3.00 -35.98
CA GLU A 515 -12.79 4.22 -35.73
C GLU A 515 -11.71 4.01 -34.67
N GLU A 516 -12.06 3.35 -33.55
CA GLU A 516 -11.10 2.98 -32.50
C GLU A 516 -9.94 2.14 -33.07
N LEU A 517 -10.25 1.16 -33.92
CA LEU A 517 -9.26 0.29 -34.57
C LEU A 517 -8.36 1.03 -35.56
N ARG A 518 -8.86 2.04 -36.28
CA ARG A 518 -8.04 2.88 -37.17
C ARG A 518 -6.98 3.64 -36.38
N LEU A 519 -7.36 4.26 -35.26
CA LEU A 519 -6.41 4.95 -34.38
C LEU A 519 -5.42 3.97 -33.73
N MET A 520 -5.90 2.81 -33.26
CA MET A 520 -5.03 1.76 -32.72
C MET A 520 -3.99 1.31 -33.75
N ARG A 521 -4.36 1.17 -35.02
CA ARG A 521 -3.45 0.79 -36.10
C ARG A 521 -2.38 1.85 -36.33
N GLN A 522 -2.76 3.13 -36.39
CA GLN A 522 -1.82 4.24 -36.51
C GLN A 522 -0.85 4.31 -35.33
N ALA A 523 -1.36 4.14 -34.10
CA ALA A 523 -0.55 4.07 -32.90
C ALA A 523 0.39 2.86 -32.90
N ALA A 524 -0.06 1.70 -33.38
CA ALA A 524 0.76 0.50 -33.51
C ALA A 524 1.90 0.69 -34.52
N TYR A 525 1.66 1.33 -35.67
CA TYR A 525 2.73 1.66 -36.62
C TYR A 525 3.75 2.62 -35.99
N LEU A 526 3.29 3.65 -35.28
CA LEU A 526 4.18 4.58 -34.59
C LEU A 526 5.01 3.87 -33.50
N HIS A 527 4.39 2.95 -32.75
CA HIS A 527 5.07 2.15 -31.73
C HIS A 527 6.09 1.17 -32.34
N ALA A 528 5.77 0.54 -33.48
CA ALA A 528 6.70 -0.31 -34.20
C ALA A 528 7.92 0.49 -34.69
N THR A 529 7.71 1.69 -35.24
CA THR A 529 8.78 2.61 -35.63
C THR A 529 9.66 3.01 -34.44
N SER A 530 9.04 3.35 -33.29
CA SER A 530 9.78 3.65 -32.05
C SER A 530 10.62 2.48 -31.57
N THR A 531 10.05 1.27 -31.58
CA THR A 531 10.74 0.04 -31.19
C THR A 531 11.90 -0.28 -32.13
N PHE A 532 11.71 -0.08 -33.44
CA PHE A 532 12.76 -0.25 -34.43
C PHE A 532 13.93 0.72 -34.19
N ILE A 533 13.66 2.02 -34.02
CA ILE A 533 14.67 3.02 -33.67
C ILE A 533 15.43 2.59 -32.41
N TRP A 534 14.73 2.09 -31.39
CA TRP A 534 15.33 1.63 -30.14
C TRP A 534 16.25 0.41 -30.30
N ILE A 535 15.84 -0.60 -31.09
CA ILE A 535 16.67 -1.78 -31.36
C ILE A 535 17.90 -1.40 -32.18
N CYS A 536 17.76 -0.49 -33.13
CA CYS A 536 18.85 -0.06 -34.02
C CYS A 536 19.79 0.97 -33.38
N THR A 537 19.37 1.72 -32.36
CA THR A 537 20.19 2.80 -31.75
C THR A 537 21.57 2.32 -31.29
N PRO A 538 21.73 1.22 -30.51
CA PRO A 538 23.06 0.77 -30.07
C PRO A 538 23.96 0.37 -31.23
N PHE A 539 23.38 -0.25 -32.27
CA PHE A 539 24.10 -0.62 -33.48
C PHE A 539 24.58 0.62 -34.22
N LEU A 540 23.70 1.60 -34.47
CA LEU A 540 24.05 2.85 -35.14
C LEU A 540 25.12 3.63 -34.38
N VAL A 541 24.98 3.73 -33.05
CA VAL A 541 25.99 4.41 -32.22
C VAL A 541 27.32 3.67 -32.26
N THR A 542 27.32 2.34 -32.12
CA THR A 542 28.56 1.56 -32.22
C THR A 542 29.22 1.75 -33.59
N LEU A 543 28.44 1.68 -34.67
CA LEU A 543 28.90 1.84 -36.05
C LEU A 543 29.50 3.23 -36.29
N THR A 544 28.83 4.30 -35.85
CA THR A 544 29.36 5.66 -36.03
C THR A 544 30.60 5.91 -35.18
N THR A 545 30.62 5.44 -33.93
CA THR A 545 31.76 5.67 -33.03
C THR A 545 33.01 4.93 -33.49
N LEU A 546 32.87 3.63 -33.81
CA LEU A 546 33.99 2.81 -34.29
C LEU A 546 34.40 3.20 -35.72
N GLY A 547 33.45 3.53 -36.58
CA GLY A 547 33.73 4.04 -37.93
C GLY A 547 34.51 5.35 -37.90
N MET A 548 34.11 6.30 -37.04
CA MET A 548 34.85 7.54 -36.84
C MET A 548 36.23 7.28 -36.25
N TYR A 549 36.38 6.36 -35.30
CA TYR A 549 37.67 6.00 -34.72
C TYR A 549 38.70 5.57 -35.78
N VAL A 550 38.29 4.71 -36.71
CA VAL A 550 39.15 4.26 -37.83
C VAL A 550 39.38 5.36 -38.88
N SER A 551 38.43 6.29 -39.04
CA SER A 551 38.49 7.33 -40.09
C SER A 551 39.29 8.58 -39.68
N VAL A 552 39.39 8.91 -38.38
CA VAL A 552 40.08 10.12 -37.89
C VAL A 552 41.60 10.04 -38.03
N ASP A 553 42.19 8.91 -37.66
CA ASP A 553 43.65 8.73 -37.67
C ASP A 553 43.99 7.34 -38.21
N LYS A 554 44.93 7.28 -39.15
CA LYS A 554 45.46 6.02 -39.70
C LYS A 554 46.19 5.17 -38.64
N ASN A 555 46.63 5.79 -37.54
CA ASN A 555 47.27 5.10 -36.43
C ASN A 555 46.26 4.44 -35.46
N ASN A 556 44.97 4.74 -35.58
CA ASN A 556 43.93 4.16 -34.73
C ASN A 556 43.57 2.73 -35.20
N VAL A 557 44.22 1.74 -34.61
CA VAL A 557 43.89 0.33 -34.87
C VAL A 557 42.73 -0.11 -34.00
N LEU A 558 41.68 -0.63 -34.64
CA LEU A 558 40.52 -1.20 -33.96
C LEU A 558 40.80 -2.66 -33.56
N ASP A 559 41.25 -2.84 -32.32
CA ASP A 559 41.51 -4.16 -31.75
C ASP A 559 40.24 -4.76 -31.11
N ALA A 560 40.25 -6.08 -30.91
CA ALA A 560 39.14 -6.80 -30.27
C ALA A 560 38.78 -6.22 -28.89
N GLU A 561 39.79 -5.81 -28.10
CA GLU A 561 39.61 -5.17 -26.80
C GLU A 561 38.75 -3.90 -26.94
N LYS A 562 39.17 -2.98 -27.83
CA LYS A 562 38.48 -1.70 -28.04
C LYS A 562 37.05 -1.91 -28.51
N ALA A 563 36.82 -2.87 -29.41
CA ALA A 563 35.50 -3.17 -29.95
C ALA A 563 34.54 -3.76 -28.88
N PHE A 564 34.91 -4.86 -28.22
CA PHE A 564 34.02 -5.56 -27.28
C PHE A 564 33.74 -4.78 -26.00
N VAL A 565 34.75 -4.07 -25.47
CA VAL A 565 34.58 -3.24 -24.28
C VAL A 565 33.65 -2.07 -24.58
N SER A 566 33.81 -1.42 -25.74
CA SER A 566 32.94 -0.31 -26.15
C SER A 566 31.50 -0.76 -26.37
N VAL A 567 31.27 -1.91 -27.04
CA VAL A 567 29.93 -2.50 -27.19
C VAL A 567 29.28 -2.79 -25.82
N SER A 568 30.05 -3.31 -24.87
CA SER A 568 29.56 -3.59 -23.51
C SER A 568 29.16 -2.30 -22.77
N LEU A 569 29.97 -1.25 -22.86
CA LEU A 569 29.68 0.06 -22.27
C LEU A 569 28.46 0.73 -22.92
N PHE A 570 28.29 0.63 -24.24
CA PHE A 570 27.09 1.11 -24.93
C PHE A 570 25.82 0.37 -24.50
N ASN A 571 25.90 -0.95 -24.27
CA ASN A 571 24.77 -1.73 -23.77
C ASN A 571 24.33 -1.32 -22.35
N ILE A 572 25.27 -0.94 -21.49
CA ILE A 572 24.95 -0.38 -20.16
C ILE A 572 24.21 0.95 -20.29
N LEU A 573 24.64 1.81 -21.21
CA LEU A 573 24.05 3.14 -21.44
C LEU A 573 22.60 3.09 -21.99
N LYS A 574 22.22 1.98 -22.63
CA LYS A 574 20.90 1.79 -23.26
C LYS A 574 19.73 1.88 -22.28
N ILE A 575 19.84 1.24 -21.12
CA ILE A 575 18.73 1.11 -20.17
C ILE A 575 18.35 2.48 -19.57
N PRO A 576 19.29 3.28 -19.04
CA PRO A 576 19.01 4.62 -18.52
C PRO A 576 18.34 5.54 -19.55
N LEU A 577 18.86 5.58 -20.78
CA LEU A 577 18.35 6.46 -21.83
C LEU A 577 16.89 6.18 -22.19
N ASN A 578 16.47 4.91 -22.16
CA ASN A 578 15.11 4.54 -22.53
C ASN A 578 14.11 4.72 -21.37
N MET A 579 14.54 4.45 -20.14
CA MET A 579 13.67 4.50 -18.97
C MET A 579 13.49 5.92 -18.42
N LEU A 580 14.46 6.82 -18.63
CA LEU A 580 14.42 8.18 -18.08
C LEU A 580 13.22 9.01 -18.57
N PRO A 581 12.85 9.04 -19.87
CA PRO A 581 11.67 9.78 -20.33
C PRO A 581 10.36 9.24 -19.73
N GLN A 582 10.23 7.91 -19.62
CA GLN A 582 9.08 7.27 -19.00
C GLN A 582 8.97 7.62 -17.51
N LEU A 583 10.11 7.64 -16.81
CA LEU A 583 10.16 8.06 -15.40
C LEU A 583 9.71 9.51 -15.21
N ILE A 584 10.15 10.44 -16.07
CA ILE A 584 9.73 11.85 -15.99
C ILE A 584 8.21 11.97 -16.14
N SER A 585 7.62 11.24 -17.09
CA SER A 585 6.16 11.19 -17.26
C SER A 585 5.45 10.64 -16.01
N ASN A 586 5.95 9.53 -15.46
CA ASN A 586 5.36 8.90 -14.27
C ASN A 586 5.51 9.78 -13.02
N LEU A 587 6.63 10.50 -12.87
CA LEU A 587 6.84 11.49 -11.81
C LEU A 587 5.87 12.67 -11.94
N ALA A 588 5.65 13.18 -13.15
CA ALA A 588 4.68 14.25 -13.38
C ALA A 588 3.25 13.81 -12.99
N GLN A 589 2.85 12.59 -13.38
CA GLN A 589 1.55 12.04 -13.00
C GLN A 589 1.43 11.82 -11.48
N THR A 590 2.49 11.32 -10.84
CA THR A 590 2.53 11.11 -9.39
C THR A 590 2.51 12.44 -8.63
N SER A 591 3.11 13.50 -9.18
CA SER A 591 3.04 14.86 -8.62
C SER A 591 1.60 15.40 -8.61
N VAL A 592 0.83 15.18 -9.68
CA VAL A 592 -0.61 15.51 -9.70
C VAL A 592 -1.38 14.69 -8.67
N SER A 593 -1.05 13.39 -8.57
CA SER A 593 -1.65 12.46 -7.59
C SER A 593 -1.38 12.92 -6.15
N LEU A 594 -0.15 13.34 -5.86
CA LEU A 594 0.26 13.91 -4.58
C LEU A 594 -0.53 15.16 -4.23
N LYS A 595 -0.71 16.08 -5.20
CA LYS A 595 -1.50 17.31 -4.99
C LYS A 595 -2.95 17.00 -4.65
N ARG A 596 -3.57 16.04 -5.36
CA ARG A 596 -4.96 15.62 -5.08
C ARG A 596 -5.12 14.98 -3.70
N ILE A 597 -4.22 14.06 -3.34
CA ILE A 597 -4.21 13.44 -2.01
C ILE A 597 -3.99 14.51 -0.93
N GLN A 598 -3.01 15.41 -1.11
CA GLN A 598 -2.75 16.47 -0.14
C GLN A 598 -3.97 17.38 0.03
N HIS A 599 -4.61 17.78 -1.07
CA HIS A 599 -5.83 18.59 -1.04
C HIS A 599 -6.96 17.90 -0.27
N PHE A 600 -7.26 16.63 -0.58
CA PHE A 600 -8.26 15.84 0.15
C PHE A 600 -7.94 15.71 1.64
N LEU A 601 -6.66 15.49 1.98
CA LEU A 601 -6.22 15.33 3.36
C LEU A 601 -6.27 16.62 4.18
N SER A 602 -6.22 17.79 3.52
CA SER A 602 -6.32 19.11 4.16
C SER A 602 -7.74 19.64 4.28
N GLN A 603 -8.74 18.91 3.74
CA GLN A 603 -10.14 19.29 3.86
C GLN A 603 -10.62 19.29 5.32
N ASP A 604 -11.67 20.05 5.61
CA ASP A 604 -12.19 20.19 6.96
C ASP A 604 -12.78 18.86 7.50
N GLU A 605 -12.60 18.66 8.81
CA GLU A 605 -13.09 17.49 9.54
C GLU A 605 -14.27 17.89 10.43
N LEU A 606 -15.18 16.93 10.66
CA LEU A 606 -16.29 17.09 11.59
C LEU A 606 -15.77 17.31 13.01
N ASP A 607 -16.32 18.31 13.69
CA ASP A 607 -15.98 18.54 15.10
C ASP A 607 -16.62 17.46 15.98
N SER A 608 -15.78 16.59 16.54
CA SER A 608 -16.17 15.57 17.52
C SER A 608 -16.84 16.14 18.78
N GLN A 609 -16.68 17.43 19.06
CA GLN A 609 -17.29 18.14 20.20
C GLN A 609 -18.61 18.85 19.85
N CYS A 610 -19.11 18.72 18.61
CA CYS A 610 -20.37 19.31 18.19
C CYS A 610 -21.55 18.87 19.09
N VAL A 611 -21.58 17.59 19.45
CA VAL A 611 -22.59 16.96 20.32
C VAL A 611 -21.95 16.43 21.60
N GLU A 612 -22.35 16.97 22.75
CA GLU A 612 -21.85 16.55 24.05
C GLU A 612 -22.58 15.28 24.55
N ARG A 613 -21.83 14.20 24.78
CA ARG A 613 -22.40 12.89 25.18
C ARG A 613 -22.32 12.55 26.67
N LYS A 614 -21.70 13.40 27.50
CA LYS A 614 -21.32 13.06 28.89
C LYS A 614 -22.26 13.60 29.98
N THR A 615 -22.85 14.77 29.79
CA THR A 615 -23.59 15.49 30.83
C THR A 615 -24.94 15.97 30.29
N ILE A 616 -26.05 15.43 30.84
CA ILE A 616 -27.42 15.86 30.51
C ILE A 616 -28.20 16.11 31.78
N THR A 617 -29.10 17.09 31.72
CA THR A 617 -30.13 17.35 32.72
C THR A 617 -30.89 16.06 33.08
N PRO A 618 -31.05 15.72 34.37
CA PRO A 618 -31.77 14.52 34.78
C PRO A 618 -33.21 14.52 34.23
N GLY A 619 -33.64 13.38 33.67
CA GLY A 619 -34.97 13.18 33.08
C GLY A 619 -35.03 13.27 31.54
N TYR A 620 -34.07 13.94 30.92
CA TYR A 620 -34.01 14.10 29.45
C TYR A 620 -32.90 13.26 28.82
N THR A 621 -33.12 12.85 27.57
CA THR A 621 -32.16 12.04 26.79
C THR A 621 -31.54 12.83 25.64
N VAL A 622 -32.30 13.76 25.07
CA VAL A 622 -31.84 14.69 24.02
C VAL A 622 -32.24 16.11 24.44
N THR A 623 -31.29 17.04 24.42
CA THR A 623 -31.55 18.46 24.67
C THR A 623 -30.75 19.33 23.72
N ILE A 624 -31.43 20.25 23.03
CA ILE A 624 -30.84 21.31 22.21
C ILE A 624 -31.21 22.64 22.85
N HIS A 625 -30.22 23.50 23.07
CA HIS A 625 -30.40 24.86 23.60
C HIS A 625 -29.90 25.89 22.59
N ASN A 626 -30.82 26.74 22.10
CA ASN A 626 -30.59 27.77 21.08
C ASN A 626 -29.67 27.29 19.94
N GLY A 627 -29.94 26.10 19.40
CA GLY A 627 -29.07 25.43 18.43
C GLY A 627 -29.28 25.95 17.01
N THR A 628 -28.22 26.47 16.39
CA THR A 628 -28.24 26.93 14.99
C THR A 628 -27.26 26.09 14.17
N PHE A 629 -27.74 25.48 13.08
CA PHE A 629 -26.97 24.51 12.29
C PHE A 629 -26.97 24.84 10.80
N THR A 630 -25.85 24.53 10.15
CA THR A 630 -25.68 24.65 8.70
C THR A 630 -25.00 23.40 8.13
N TRP A 631 -25.25 23.13 6.85
CA TRP A 631 -24.55 22.10 6.08
C TRP A 631 -23.15 22.52 5.64
N SER A 632 -22.87 23.83 5.65
CA SER A 632 -21.58 24.43 5.31
C SER A 632 -21.50 25.85 5.86
N GLN A 633 -20.33 26.26 6.38
CA GLN A 633 -20.07 27.64 6.82
C GLN A 633 -20.36 28.72 5.75
N ASN A 634 -20.33 28.35 4.46
CA ASN A 634 -20.59 29.27 3.35
C ASN A 634 -22.08 29.38 2.96
N LEU A 635 -22.94 28.57 3.58
CA LEU A 635 -24.38 28.55 3.33
C LEU A 635 -25.14 29.16 4.52
N PRO A 636 -26.31 29.79 4.26
CA PRO A 636 -27.17 30.22 5.35
C PRO A 636 -27.58 29.03 6.24
N PRO A 637 -27.82 29.26 7.54
CA PRO A 637 -28.24 28.19 8.43
C PRO A 637 -29.55 27.57 7.92
N THR A 638 -29.65 26.25 8.01
CA THR A 638 -30.86 25.51 7.64
C THR A 638 -31.79 25.34 8.85
N LEU A 639 -31.21 25.34 10.05
CA LEU A 639 -31.92 25.24 11.31
C LEU A 639 -31.55 26.43 12.19
N HIS A 640 -32.54 27.11 12.75
CA HIS A 640 -32.36 28.37 13.49
C HIS A 640 -32.89 28.25 14.91
N SER A 641 -32.07 28.63 15.89
CA SER A 641 -32.46 28.82 17.30
C SER A 641 -33.37 27.72 17.85
N LEU A 642 -32.98 26.46 17.63
CA LEU A 642 -33.77 25.32 18.06
C LEU A 642 -33.65 25.12 19.58
N ASP A 643 -34.79 25.03 20.25
CA ASP A 643 -34.91 24.62 21.65
C ASP A 643 -35.80 23.37 21.74
N ILE A 644 -35.17 22.22 21.97
CA ILE A 644 -35.85 20.91 21.98
C ILE A 644 -35.40 20.11 23.20
N GLN A 645 -36.36 19.49 23.89
CA GLN A 645 -36.10 18.61 25.03
C GLN A 645 -36.92 17.33 24.90
N VAL A 646 -36.24 16.18 24.82
CA VAL A 646 -36.88 14.86 24.69
C VAL A 646 -36.73 14.08 25.99
N PRO A 647 -37.84 13.77 26.70
CA PRO A 647 -37.81 12.94 27.90
C PRO A 647 -37.32 11.53 27.62
N LYS A 648 -36.76 10.87 28.63
CA LYS A 648 -36.33 9.47 28.51
C LYS A 648 -37.53 8.53 28.30
N GLY A 649 -37.44 7.65 27.31
CA GLY A 649 -38.44 6.61 27.02
C GLY A 649 -39.65 7.09 26.21
N ALA A 650 -39.72 8.38 25.88
CA ALA A 650 -40.82 8.96 25.12
C ALA A 650 -40.73 8.64 23.62
N LEU A 651 -41.90 8.50 23.00
CA LEU A 651 -42.10 8.47 21.55
C LEU A 651 -42.47 9.88 21.06
N VAL A 652 -41.54 10.55 20.39
CA VAL A 652 -41.70 11.91 19.87
C VAL A 652 -41.82 11.88 18.35
N ALA A 653 -42.88 12.46 17.80
CA ALA A 653 -43.03 12.68 16.37
C ALA A 653 -42.51 14.06 15.94
N VAL A 654 -41.82 14.12 14.81
CA VAL A 654 -41.40 15.38 14.16
C VAL A 654 -42.12 15.49 12.82
N VAL A 655 -42.94 16.54 12.68
CA VAL A 655 -43.79 16.78 11.51
C VAL A 655 -43.56 18.18 10.94
N GLY A 656 -43.93 18.36 9.67
CA GLY A 656 -43.85 19.65 9.00
C GLY A 656 -43.82 19.51 7.48
N PRO A 657 -43.96 20.63 6.75
CA PRO A 657 -43.94 20.65 5.29
C PRO A 657 -42.69 19.96 4.68
N VAL A 658 -42.77 19.55 3.42
CA VAL A 658 -41.60 19.03 2.70
C VAL A 658 -40.52 20.12 2.64
N GLY A 659 -39.26 19.76 2.89
CA GLY A 659 -38.14 20.70 2.85
C GLY A 659 -37.95 21.59 4.10
N CYS A 660 -38.75 21.46 5.16
CA CYS A 660 -38.64 22.34 6.35
C CYS A 660 -37.45 22.04 7.29
N GLY A 661 -36.63 21.02 7.00
CA GLY A 661 -35.43 20.68 7.79
C GLY A 661 -35.55 19.47 8.73
N LYS A 662 -36.55 18.59 8.57
CA LYS A 662 -36.77 17.43 9.47
C LYS A 662 -35.58 16.45 9.49
N SER A 663 -35.11 16.00 8.33
CA SER A 663 -33.93 15.13 8.24
C SER A 663 -32.64 15.86 8.67
N SER A 664 -32.56 17.17 8.43
CA SER A 664 -31.47 18.02 8.94
C SER A 664 -31.43 18.02 10.48
N LEU A 665 -32.58 18.02 11.16
CA LEU A 665 -32.62 17.93 12.62
C LEU A 665 -32.00 16.63 13.13
N LEU A 666 -32.32 15.49 12.51
CA LEU A 666 -31.71 14.21 12.86
C LEU A 666 -30.20 14.21 12.58
N SER A 667 -29.78 14.81 11.47
CA SER A 667 -28.36 14.94 11.10
C SER A 667 -27.58 15.83 12.08
N ALA A 668 -28.19 16.91 12.57
CA ALA A 668 -27.62 17.77 13.61
C ALA A 668 -27.46 17.02 14.95
N LEU A 669 -28.45 16.20 15.31
CA LEU A 669 -28.38 15.34 16.50
C LEU A 669 -27.29 14.26 16.40
N LEU A 670 -27.04 13.73 15.20
CA LEU A 670 -25.94 12.79 14.93
C LEU A 670 -24.55 13.46 14.94
N GLY A 671 -24.50 14.79 14.83
CA GLY A 671 -23.25 15.57 14.70
C GLY A 671 -22.69 15.59 13.28
N GLU A 672 -23.53 15.37 12.27
CA GLU A 672 -23.13 15.42 10.86
C GLU A 672 -23.25 16.83 10.25
N MET A 673 -23.95 17.74 10.92
CA MET A 673 -24.05 19.16 10.56
C MET A 673 -23.12 20.03 11.42
N GLU A 674 -22.72 21.18 10.88
CA GLU A 674 -21.92 22.17 11.60
C GLU A 674 -22.81 23.00 12.52
N LYS A 675 -22.46 23.02 13.82
CA LYS A 675 -23.11 23.85 14.82
C LYS A 675 -22.44 25.22 14.88
N LEU A 676 -23.19 26.27 14.54
CA LEU A 676 -22.72 27.66 14.61
C LEU A 676 -22.88 28.20 16.04
N GLU A 677 -24.04 27.97 16.64
CA GLU A 677 -24.41 28.47 17.97
C GLU A 677 -25.18 27.41 18.76
N GLY A 678 -25.21 27.58 20.08
CA GLY A 678 -25.97 26.73 20.99
C GLY A 678 -25.23 25.50 21.50
N LYS A 679 -25.96 24.66 22.25
CA LYS A 679 -25.43 23.44 22.87
C LYS A 679 -26.35 22.26 22.60
N VAL A 680 -25.76 21.11 22.29
CA VAL A 680 -26.47 19.86 22.00
C VAL A 680 -25.96 18.80 22.95
N TYR A 681 -26.87 18.14 23.65
CA TYR A 681 -26.56 17.04 24.53
C TYR A 681 -27.36 15.79 24.17
N MET A 682 -26.69 14.64 24.11
CA MET A 682 -27.33 13.35 23.81
C MET A 682 -26.68 12.20 24.59
N LYS A 683 -27.47 11.44 25.37
CA LYS A 683 -26.96 10.41 26.30
C LYS A 683 -27.48 9.02 25.95
N GLY A 684 -26.56 8.12 25.63
CA GLY A 684 -26.85 6.72 25.32
C GLY A 684 -26.32 6.32 23.95
N SER A 685 -26.47 5.05 23.60
CA SER A 685 -26.23 4.55 22.25
C SER A 685 -27.36 4.97 21.30
N VAL A 686 -27.04 5.21 20.03
CA VAL A 686 -27.99 5.72 19.02
C VAL A 686 -28.10 4.74 17.88
N ALA A 687 -29.33 4.36 17.52
CA ALA A 687 -29.66 3.70 16.28
C ALA A 687 -30.31 4.71 15.32
N TYR A 688 -29.83 4.75 14.09
CA TYR A 688 -30.35 5.63 13.05
C TYR A 688 -30.87 4.80 11.88
N VAL A 689 -32.11 5.08 11.46
CA VAL A 689 -32.72 4.52 10.25
C VAL A 689 -32.89 5.67 9.26
N PRO A 690 -32.07 5.75 8.20
CA PRO A 690 -32.17 6.81 7.21
C PRO A 690 -33.41 6.65 6.31
N GLN A 691 -33.85 7.77 5.73
CA GLN A 691 -34.95 7.78 4.76
C GLN A 691 -34.66 6.88 3.56
N GLN A 692 -33.42 6.91 3.05
CA GLN A 692 -32.94 5.97 2.05
C GLN A 692 -32.15 4.84 2.70
N ALA A 693 -32.74 3.64 2.78
CA ALA A 693 -32.08 2.47 3.34
C ALA A 693 -30.73 2.16 2.68
N TRP A 694 -29.71 1.97 3.52
CA TRP A 694 -28.38 1.54 3.09
C TRP A 694 -28.13 0.08 3.46
N ILE A 695 -27.80 -0.73 2.46
CA ILE A 695 -27.62 -2.18 2.57
C ILE A 695 -26.19 -2.53 2.14
N GLN A 696 -25.49 -3.33 2.95
CA GLN A 696 -24.16 -3.84 2.68
C GLN A 696 -24.23 -5.01 1.69
N ASN A 697 -23.19 -5.15 0.86
CA ASN A 697 -23.04 -6.28 -0.05
C ASN A 697 -22.55 -7.52 0.73
N CYS A 698 -23.48 -8.15 1.45
CA CYS A 698 -23.28 -9.35 2.27
C CYS A 698 -24.62 -10.10 2.41
N THR A 699 -24.66 -11.14 3.23
CA THR A 699 -25.93 -11.85 3.45
C THR A 699 -26.98 -10.96 4.13
N LEU A 700 -28.27 -11.25 3.94
CA LEU A 700 -29.34 -10.53 4.65
C LEU A 700 -29.15 -10.63 6.18
N GLN A 701 -28.77 -11.81 6.65
CA GLN A 701 -28.43 -12.04 8.05
C GLN A 701 -27.33 -11.10 8.55
N GLU A 702 -26.20 -11.01 7.84
CA GLU A 702 -25.10 -10.11 8.23
C GLU A 702 -25.49 -8.63 8.16
N ASN A 703 -26.39 -8.26 7.24
CA ASN A 703 -26.95 -6.92 7.18
C ASN A 703 -27.75 -6.55 8.44
N VAL A 704 -28.50 -7.49 9.02
CA VAL A 704 -29.27 -7.27 10.25
C VAL A 704 -28.37 -7.34 11.49
N LEU A 705 -27.43 -8.30 11.54
CA LEU A 705 -26.49 -8.46 12.66
C LEU A 705 -25.49 -7.30 12.77
N PHE A 706 -25.06 -6.77 11.62
CA PHE A 706 -24.19 -5.59 11.51
C PHE A 706 -22.92 -5.65 12.38
N GLY A 707 -22.27 -6.82 12.40
CA GLY A 707 -21.04 -7.07 13.17
C GLY A 707 -21.27 -7.53 14.62
N GLN A 708 -22.52 -7.59 15.09
CA GLN A 708 -22.86 -8.20 16.38
C GLN A 708 -22.97 -9.73 16.27
N ALA A 709 -22.80 -10.44 17.39
CA ALA A 709 -22.99 -11.89 17.45
C ALA A 709 -24.47 -12.25 17.23
N LEU A 710 -24.74 -13.42 16.65
CA LEU A 710 -26.09 -13.92 16.42
C LEU A 710 -26.72 -14.40 17.74
N ASP A 711 -27.79 -13.74 18.16
CA ASP A 711 -28.76 -14.23 19.13
C ASP A 711 -30.01 -14.71 18.36
N PRO A 712 -30.26 -16.03 18.29
CA PRO A 712 -31.37 -16.58 17.52
C PRO A 712 -32.74 -16.03 17.92
N LYS A 713 -32.98 -15.79 19.22
CA LYS A 713 -34.30 -15.33 19.69
C LYS A 713 -34.54 -13.90 19.25
N ARG A 714 -33.54 -13.05 19.48
CA ARG A 714 -33.61 -11.64 19.16
C ARG A 714 -33.63 -11.37 17.66
N TYR A 715 -32.87 -12.16 16.90
CA TYR A 715 -32.86 -12.11 15.45
C TYR A 715 -34.24 -12.47 14.88
N GLN A 716 -34.83 -13.57 15.36
CA GLN A 716 -36.18 -13.97 14.95
C GLN A 716 -37.23 -12.91 15.30
N GLN A 717 -37.18 -12.37 16.53
CA GLN A 717 -38.09 -11.31 16.98
C GLN A 717 -37.97 -10.04 16.12
N ALA A 718 -36.75 -9.64 15.74
CA ALA A 718 -36.55 -8.48 14.87
C ALA A 718 -37.13 -8.71 13.46
N LEU A 719 -36.96 -9.91 12.90
CA LEU A 719 -37.51 -10.25 11.59
C LEU A 719 -39.04 -10.31 11.59
N GLU A 720 -39.64 -10.89 12.63
CA GLU A 720 -41.09 -11.00 12.78
C GLU A 720 -41.75 -9.64 13.03
N ALA A 721 -41.20 -8.84 13.95
CA ALA A 721 -41.71 -7.51 14.25
C ALA A 721 -41.59 -6.56 13.03
N CYS A 722 -40.56 -6.73 12.20
CA CYS A 722 -40.40 -5.97 10.95
C CYS A 722 -41.10 -6.60 9.73
N ALA A 723 -41.92 -7.65 9.91
CA ALA A 723 -42.64 -8.35 8.85
C ALA A 723 -41.76 -8.87 7.69
N LEU A 724 -40.55 -9.33 7.97
CA LEU A 724 -39.59 -9.83 6.96
C LEU A 724 -39.71 -11.33 6.66
N LEU A 725 -40.52 -12.08 7.43
CA LEU A 725 -40.61 -13.54 7.30
C LEU A 725 -41.12 -13.97 5.92
N ALA A 726 -42.17 -13.31 5.39
CA ALA A 726 -42.69 -13.60 4.06
C ALA A 726 -41.69 -13.27 2.95
N ASP A 727 -40.88 -12.21 3.11
CA ASP A 727 -39.84 -11.87 2.13
C ASP A 727 -38.73 -12.93 2.11
N LEU A 728 -38.39 -13.49 3.28
CA LEU A 728 -37.36 -14.52 3.41
C LEU A 728 -37.77 -15.83 2.72
N GLU A 729 -39.06 -16.18 2.70
CA GLU A 729 -39.56 -17.39 2.01
C GLU A 729 -39.42 -17.30 0.49
N VAL A 730 -39.48 -16.09 -0.08
CA VAL A 730 -39.34 -15.86 -1.52
C VAL A 730 -37.87 -15.87 -1.96
N LEU A 731 -36.94 -15.57 -1.05
CA LEU A 731 -35.51 -15.54 -1.38
C LEU A 731 -34.92 -16.95 -1.47
N PRO A 732 -34.12 -17.26 -2.52
CA PRO A 732 -33.63 -18.62 -2.79
C PRO A 732 -32.75 -19.22 -1.68
N GLY A 733 -32.06 -18.38 -0.90
CA GLY A 733 -31.26 -18.79 0.25
C GLY A 733 -31.84 -18.35 1.60
N GLY A 734 -33.08 -17.87 1.63
CA GLY A 734 -33.69 -17.25 2.81
C GLY A 734 -32.80 -16.16 3.40
N SER A 735 -32.49 -16.28 4.70
CA SER A 735 -31.65 -15.32 5.43
C SER A 735 -30.18 -15.31 5.02
N LYS A 736 -29.69 -16.38 4.38
CA LYS A 736 -28.32 -16.50 3.87
C LYS A 736 -28.18 -16.03 2.43
N THR A 737 -29.23 -15.51 1.82
CA THR A 737 -29.18 -14.95 0.48
C THR A 737 -28.22 -13.76 0.45
N GLU A 738 -27.30 -13.77 -0.51
CA GLU A 738 -26.41 -12.63 -0.77
C GLU A 738 -27.23 -11.47 -1.34
N ILE A 739 -27.15 -10.33 -0.66
CA ILE A 739 -27.79 -9.10 -1.08
C ILE A 739 -26.76 -8.28 -1.85
N GLY A 740 -26.99 -8.11 -3.16
CA GLY A 740 -26.08 -7.37 -4.05
C GLY A 740 -25.88 -5.90 -3.66
N GLU A 741 -24.96 -5.22 -4.34
CA GLU A 741 -24.61 -3.82 -4.05
C GLU A 741 -25.85 -2.91 -4.02
N LYS A 742 -25.99 -2.09 -2.96
CA LYS A 742 -27.17 -1.24 -2.67
C LYS A 742 -28.50 -1.99 -2.59
N GLY A 743 -28.47 -3.31 -2.39
CA GLY A 743 -29.64 -4.15 -2.29
C GLY A 743 -30.43 -4.24 -3.59
N ILE A 744 -29.76 -4.37 -4.74
CA ILE A 744 -30.42 -4.48 -6.05
C ILE A 744 -31.44 -5.64 -6.13
N ASN A 745 -31.29 -6.65 -5.28
CA ASN A 745 -32.18 -7.81 -5.20
C ASN A 745 -33.46 -7.54 -4.37
N LEU A 746 -33.60 -6.36 -3.75
CA LEU A 746 -34.69 -6.05 -2.82
C LEU A 746 -35.51 -4.84 -3.30
N SER A 747 -36.83 -4.90 -3.07
CA SER A 747 -37.71 -3.76 -3.30
C SER A 747 -37.44 -2.60 -2.33
N GLY A 748 -37.95 -1.40 -2.62
CA GLY A 748 -37.82 -0.24 -1.73
C GLY A 748 -38.30 -0.53 -0.30
N GLY A 749 -39.51 -1.08 -0.14
CA GLY A 749 -40.07 -1.44 1.16
C GLY A 749 -39.30 -2.56 1.87
N GLN A 750 -38.76 -3.54 1.13
CA GLN A 750 -37.90 -4.58 1.72
C GLN A 750 -36.60 -3.99 2.28
N ARG A 751 -35.94 -3.10 1.52
CA ARG A 751 -34.72 -2.43 2.00
C ARG A 751 -34.98 -1.63 3.27
N GLN A 752 -36.10 -0.91 3.33
CA GLN A 752 -36.47 -0.14 4.52
C GLN A 752 -36.72 -1.03 5.74
N ARG A 753 -37.42 -2.16 5.55
CA ARG A 753 -37.64 -3.15 6.62
C ARG A 753 -36.35 -3.81 7.11
N VAL A 754 -35.41 -4.13 6.22
CA VAL A 754 -34.09 -4.65 6.62
C VAL A 754 -33.29 -3.60 7.40
N SER A 755 -33.32 -2.34 6.97
CA SER A 755 -32.69 -1.21 7.68
C SER A 755 -33.28 -1.02 9.08
N LEU A 756 -34.61 -1.15 9.22
CA LEU A 756 -35.30 -1.10 10.50
C LEU A 756 -34.96 -2.29 11.40
N ALA A 757 -34.96 -3.52 10.85
CA ALA A 757 -34.60 -4.72 11.58
C ALA A 757 -33.17 -4.64 12.15
N ARG A 758 -32.23 -4.07 11.39
CA ARG A 758 -30.87 -3.75 11.86
C ARG A 758 -30.89 -2.83 13.08
N ALA A 759 -31.70 -1.77 13.05
CA ALA A 759 -31.83 -0.87 14.19
C ALA A 759 -32.41 -1.59 15.42
N VAL A 760 -33.50 -2.35 15.26
CA VAL A 760 -34.14 -3.11 16.34
C VAL A 760 -33.18 -4.13 16.96
N TYR A 761 -32.38 -4.81 16.13
CA TYR A 761 -31.37 -5.76 16.59
C TYR A 761 -30.18 -5.10 17.32
N SER A 762 -29.96 -3.79 17.18
CA SER A 762 -28.82 -3.11 17.81
C SER A 762 -28.98 -2.83 19.32
N ASP A 763 -30.21 -2.77 19.84
CA ASP A 763 -30.60 -2.43 21.23
C ASP A 763 -30.19 -1.05 21.71
N ALA A 764 -30.19 -0.06 20.82
CA ALA A 764 -29.80 1.28 21.21
C ALA A 764 -30.68 1.87 22.33
N ASP A 765 -30.19 2.91 23.01
CA ASP A 765 -30.98 3.68 23.98
C ASP A 765 -31.92 4.68 23.28
N ILE A 766 -31.47 5.20 22.12
CA ILE A 766 -32.13 6.23 21.33
C ILE A 766 -32.31 5.73 19.89
N PHE A 767 -33.52 5.86 19.36
CA PHE A 767 -33.85 5.54 17.98
C PHE A 767 -34.23 6.81 17.22
N LEU A 768 -33.44 7.15 16.20
CA LEU A 768 -33.72 8.23 15.26
C LEU A 768 -34.24 7.59 13.96
N LEU A 769 -35.52 7.79 13.67
CA LEU A 769 -36.22 7.15 12.57
C LEU A 769 -36.62 8.21 11.53
N ASP A 770 -35.95 8.22 10.38
CA ASP A 770 -36.23 9.16 9.30
C ASP A 770 -37.19 8.52 8.29
N ASP A 771 -38.48 8.75 8.47
CA ASP A 771 -39.58 8.29 7.61
C ASP A 771 -39.53 6.80 7.22
N PRO A 772 -39.41 5.87 8.19
CA PRO A 772 -39.20 4.44 7.93
C PRO A 772 -40.40 3.74 7.30
N LEU A 773 -41.57 4.39 7.23
CA LEU A 773 -42.83 3.81 6.77
C LEU A 773 -43.26 4.29 5.37
N SER A 774 -42.48 5.18 4.74
CA SER A 774 -42.85 5.82 3.46
C SER A 774 -42.91 4.87 2.27
N ALA A 775 -42.03 3.87 2.23
CA ALA A 775 -41.88 2.94 1.11
C ALA A 775 -42.62 1.60 1.30
N VAL A 776 -43.43 1.46 2.35
CA VAL A 776 -44.15 0.22 2.69
C VAL A 776 -45.65 0.42 2.59
N ASP A 777 -46.37 -0.63 2.23
CA ASP A 777 -47.84 -0.61 2.14
C ASP A 777 -48.47 -0.30 3.50
N SER A 778 -49.65 0.33 3.50
CA SER A 778 -50.33 0.78 4.72
C SER A 778 -50.57 -0.32 5.76
N HIS A 779 -50.86 -1.55 5.33
CA HIS A 779 -51.03 -2.69 6.23
C HIS A 779 -49.71 -3.10 6.91
N VAL A 780 -48.63 -3.16 6.14
CA VAL A 780 -47.29 -3.47 6.65
C VAL A 780 -46.79 -2.32 7.55
N ALA A 781 -47.05 -1.08 7.16
CA ALA A 781 -46.73 0.11 7.95
C ALA A 781 -47.40 0.06 9.33
N LYS A 782 -48.68 -0.33 9.38
CA LYS A 782 -49.42 -0.51 10.64
C LYS A 782 -48.83 -1.62 11.49
N HIS A 783 -48.54 -2.79 10.89
CA HIS A 783 -47.88 -3.90 11.62
C HIS A 783 -46.55 -3.46 12.23
N ILE A 784 -45.69 -2.79 11.45
CA ILE A 784 -44.40 -2.29 11.92
C ILE A 784 -44.60 -1.24 13.03
N PHE A 785 -45.57 -0.35 12.87
CA PHE A 785 -45.85 0.65 13.90
C PHE A 785 -46.26 -0.03 15.21
N ASP A 786 -47.25 -0.92 15.17
CA ASP A 786 -47.80 -1.59 16.36
C ASP A 786 -46.75 -2.50 17.04
N GLN A 787 -45.99 -3.27 16.26
CA GLN A 787 -45.03 -4.26 16.77
C GLN A 787 -43.63 -3.71 17.06
N VAL A 788 -43.23 -2.56 16.48
CA VAL A 788 -41.87 -2.03 16.64
C VAL A 788 -41.88 -0.65 17.29
N ILE A 789 -42.51 0.34 16.67
CA ILE A 789 -42.30 1.76 16.97
C ILE A 789 -43.20 2.25 18.11
N GLY A 790 -44.46 1.82 18.10
CA GLY A 790 -45.54 2.28 18.95
C GLY A 790 -45.39 1.93 20.43
N PRO A 791 -46.41 2.24 21.24
CA PRO A 791 -46.36 2.08 22.70
C PRO A 791 -46.24 0.61 23.13
N GLU A 792 -46.81 -0.33 22.36
CA GLU A 792 -46.77 -1.78 22.63
C GLU A 792 -45.64 -2.52 21.89
N GLY A 793 -44.87 -1.80 21.06
CA GLY A 793 -43.85 -2.41 20.22
C GLY A 793 -42.58 -2.83 20.97
N VAL A 794 -41.69 -3.53 20.27
CA VAL A 794 -40.39 -4.00 20.82
C VAL A 794 -39.52 -2.86 21.33
N LEU A 795 -39.67 -1.64 20.82
CA LEU A 795 -38.93 -0.46 21.26
C LEU A 795 -39.60 0.29 22.43
N ALA A 796 -40.65 -0.25 23.03
CA ALA A 796 -41.31 0.31 24.19
C ALA A 796 -40.32 0.57 25.34
N GLY A 797 -40.39 1.76 25.94
CA GLY A 797 -39.49 2.21 27.01
C GLY A 797 -38.14 2.77 26.53
N LYS A 798 -37.82 2.68 25.24
CA LYS A 798 -36.67 3.37 24.62
C LYS A 798 -37.08 4.75 24.10
N THR A 799 -36.12 5.68 24.03
CA THR A 799 -36.37 7.01 23.48
C THR A 799 -36.45 6.92 21.96
N ARG A 800 -37.53 7.38 21.36
CA ARG A 800 -37.79 7.27 19.91
C ARG A 800 -38.15 8.63 19.33
N VAL A 801 -37.42 9.05 18.31
CA VAL A 801 -37.70 10.26 17.52
C VAL A 801 -38.10 9.81 16.12
N LEU A 802 -39.39 9.94 15.80
CA LEU A 802 -39.98 9.54 14.54
C LEU A 802 -40.25 10.77 13.67
N VAL A 803 -39.43 10.97 12.65
CA VAL A 803 -39.80 11.86 11.53
C VAL A 803 -40.75 11.08 10.63
N THR A 804 -41.93 11.62 10.36
CA THR A 804 -42.92 10.94 9.52
C THR A 804 -43.79 11.94 8.78
N HIS A 805 -44.16 11.59 7.55
CA HIS A 805 -45.24 12.24 6.82
C HIS A 805 -46.61 11.57 7.05
N GLY A 806 -46.61 10.36 7.62
CA GLY A 806 -47.81 9.59 7.92
C GLY A 806 -48.58 10.14 9.13
N ILE A 807 -49.72 10.78 8.86
CA ILE A 807 -50.56 11.42 9.86
C ILE A 807 -51.28 10.41 10.77
N SER A 808 -51.58 9.22 10.27
CA SER A 808 -52.39 8.20 10.95
C SER A 808 -51.81 7.73 12.29
N PHE A 809 -50.50 7.89 12.50
CA PHE A 809 -49.79 7.42 13.69
C PHE A 809 -49.56 8.50 14.76
N LEU A 810 -49.74 9.78 14.40
CA LEU A 810 -49.48 10.93 15.28
C LEU A 810 -50.29 10.90 16.60
N PRO A 811 -51.57 10.46 16.63
CA PRO A 811 -52.32 10.40 17.88
C PRO A 811 -51.75 9.45 18.95
N GLN A 812 -50.92 8.48 18.54
CA GLN A 812 -50.32 7.48 19.43
C GLN A 812 -48.93 7.89 19.96
N THR A 813 -48.48 9.11 19.65
CA THR A 813 -47.19 9.64 20.12
C THR A 813 -47.36 10.48 21.38
N ASP A 814 -46.34 10.48 22.25
CA ASP A 814 -46.37 11.22 23.51
C ASP A 814 -46.31 12.73 23.26
N PHE A 815 -45.44 13.14 22.33
CA PHE A 815 -45.25 14.54 21.96
C PHE A 815 -45.05 14.68 20.44
N VAL A 816 -45.54 15.79 19.89
CA VAL A 816 -45.35 16.19 18.51
C VAL A 816 -44.56 17.52 18.48
N ILE A 817 -43.51 17.55 17.67
CA ILE A 817 -42.72 18.74 17.35
C ILE A 817 -43.05 19.15 15.93
N VAL A 818 -43.55 20.37 15.75
CA VAL A 818 -43.86 20.93 14.43
C VAL A 818 -42.72 21.83 13.98
N LEU A 819 -42.06 21.43 12.90
CA LEU A 819 -40.97 22.18 12.28
C LEU A 819 -41.50 22.97 11.06
N ALA A 820 -41.27 24.27 11.06
CA ALA A 820 -41.61 25.17 9.95
C ALA A 820 -40.42 26.08 9.66
N ASP A 821 -40.00 26.17 8.40
CA ASP A 821 -38.88 27.02 7.94
C ASP A 821 -37.61 26.89 8.79
N GLY A 822 -37.25 25.67 9.19
CA GLY A 822 -36.06 25.40 9.99
C GLY A 822 -36.15 25.81 11.46
N GLN A 823 -37.33 26.19 11.96
CA GLN A 823 -37.61 26.57 13.34
C GLN A 823 -38.67 25.66 13.97
N VAL A 824 -38.64 25.56 15.30
CA VAL A 824 -39.72 24.91 16.06
C VAL A 824 -40.89 25.89 16.17
N SER A 825 -42.01 25.55 15.52
CA SER A 825 -43.23 26.37 15.60
C SER A 825 -44.01 26.05 16.87
N GLU A 826 -44.26 24.78 17.15
CA GLU A 826 -45.05 24.32 18.30
C GLU A 826 -44.55 22.96 18.81
N ILE A 827 -44.64 22.75 20.13
CA ILE A 827 -44.38 21.46 20.79
C ILE A 827 -45.54 21.17 21.75
N GLY A 828 -46.05 19.95 21.74
CA GLY A 828 -47.05 19.51 22.70
C GLY A 828 -47.62 18.13 22.39
N THR A 829 -48.58 17.69 23.21
CA THR A 829 -49.37 16.47 22.94
C THR A 829 -50.31 16.70 21.75
N TYR A 830 -50.65 15.64 21.00
CA TYR A 830 -51.56 15.73 19.84
C TYR A 830 -52.86 16.51 20.13
N ALA A 831 -53.55 16.19 21.24
CA ALA A 831 -54.81 16.85 21.62
C ALA A 831 -54.65 18.35 21.91
N ALA A 832 -53.58 18.74 22.59
CA ALA A 832 -53.29 20.14 22.92
C ALA A 832 -52.98 20.98 21.66
N LEU A 833 -52.23 20.42 20.71
CA LEU A 833 -51.90 21.12 19.46
C LEU A 833 -53.13 21.25 18.53
N LEU A 834 -54.00 20.25 18.52
CA LEU A 834 -55.24 20.31 17.73
C LEU A 834 -56.19 21.42 18.24
N GLN A 835 -56.28 21.60 19.56
CA GLN A 835 -57.10 22.65 20.18
C GLN A 835 -56.56 24.07 19.94
N ARG A 836 -55.24 24.24 19.81
CA ARG A 836 -54.61 25.54 19.54
C ARG A 836 -54.87 26.08 18.14
N ASN A 837 -55.33 25.24 17.20
CA ASN A 837 -55.67 25.59 15.82
C ASN A 837 -54.56 26.38 15.09
N GLY A 838 -53.30 26.08 15.42
CA GLY A 838 -52.10 26.72 14.88
C GLY A 838 -51.49 25.97 13.69
N SER A 839 -50.16 26.01 13.57
CA SER A 839 -49.40 25.42 12.45
C SER A 839 -49.66 23.92 12.30
N PHE A 840 -49.84 23.20 13.42
CA PHE A 840 -50.15 21.77 13.42
C PHE A 840 -51.52 21.46 12.80
N ALA A 841 -52.56 22.20 13.19
CA ALA A 841 -53.92 21.99 12.69
C ALA A 841 -54.01 22.30 11.20
N ASN A 842 -53.30 23.34 10.74
CA ASN A 842 -53.18 23.65 9.31
C ASN A 842 -52.45 22.55 8.53
N PHE A 843 -51.37 21.99 9.10
CA PHE A 843 -50.71 20.82 8.51
C PHE A 843 -51.67 19.63 8.38
N LEU A 844 -52.44 19.31 9.42
CA LEU A 844 -53.42 18.23 9.35
C LEU A 844 -54.50 18.48 8.28
N ARG A 845 -55.04 19.69 8.16
CA ARG A 845 -56.06 20.01 7.14
C ARG A 845 -55.54 19.85 5.71
N ASN A 846 -54.27 20.19 5.49
CA ASN A 846 -53.68 20.16 4.15
C ASN A 846 -53.22 18.75 3.72
N TYR A 847 -52.98 17.85 4.67
CA TYR A 847 -52.39 16.53 4.39
C TYR A 847 -53.24 15.34 4.88
N ALA A 848 -54.33 15.56 5.62
CA ALA A 848 -55.28 14.50 5.95
C ALA A 848 -56.08 14.10 4.71
N PRO A 849 -56.26 12.80 4.43
CA PRO A 849 -57.13 12.35 3.34
C PRO A 849 -58.56 12.84 3.57
N ASP A 850 -59.18 13.34 2.50
CA ASP A 850 -60.51 13.98 2.45
C ASP A 850 -61.62 12.92 2.68
N GLU A 851 -61.71 12.32 3.87
CA GLU A 851 -62.76 11.36 4.22
C GLU A 851 -64.12 12.02 4.55
N GLY A 852 -64.22 13.36 4.49
CA GLY A 852 -65.38 14.11 4.97
C GLY A 852 -66.49 14.44 3.97
N LYS A 853 -66.34 14.18 2.65
CA LYS A 853 -67.30 14.67 1.63
C LYS A 853 -68.31 13.66 1.08
N LYS A 854 -68.33 12.41 1.54
CA LYS A 854 -69.22 11.36 0.98
C LYS A 854 -70.66 11.32 1.51
N HIS A 855 -71.11 12.28 2.33
CA HIS A 855 -72.45 12.23 2.94
C HIS A 855 -73.48 13.27 2.48
N GLN A 856 -73.24 14.03 1.40
CA GLN A 856 -74.23 15.04 0.95
C GLN A 856 -74.68 14.98 -0.52
N GLU A 857 -74.24 14.00 -1.31
CA GLU A 857 -74.63 13.89 -2.74
C GLU A 857 -75.46 12.64 -3.09
N ALA A 858 -76.23 12.10 -2.14
CA ALA A 858 -77.07 10.91 -2.38
C ALA A 858 -78.52 11.22 -2.82
N ASP A 859 -78.93 12.49 -2.91
CA ASP A 859 -80.35 12.84 -3.08
C ASP A 859 -80.73 13.52 -4.42
N SER A 860 -79.89 13.42 -5.45
CA SER A 860 -80.21 14.06 -6.74
C SER A 860 -79.62 13.36 -7.96
N ARG A 861 -79.95 12.09 -8.16
CA ARG A 861 -79.80 11.44 -9.48
C ARG A 861 -80.97 10.51 -9.81
N THR A 862 -82.05 11.11 -10.30
CA THR A 862 -82.94 10.47 -11.28
C THR A 862 -83.11 11.41 -12.45
N ALA A 863 -82.80 10.89 -13.64
CA ALA A 863 -83.25 11.30 -14.98
C ALA A 863 -82.12 11.64 -15.97
N LEU A 864 -82.07 10.78 -17.00
CA LEU A 864 -81.76 11.01 -18.42
C LEU A 864 -80.39 10.55 -18.95
N GLU A 865 -80.53 9.64 -19.93
CA GLU A 865 -79.55 9.00 -20.81
C GLU A 865 -79.10 9.93 -21.96
N ASP A 866 -78.00 9.50 -22.59
CA ASP A 866 -77.62 9.66 -24.01
C ASP A 866 -77.08 11.01 -24.55
N LYS A 867 -75.76 11.08 -24.83
CA LYS A 867 -75.14 10.88 -26.18
C LYS A 867 -73.79 11.60 -26.38
N GLU A 868 -72.89 10.86 -27.03
CA GLU A 868 -71.87 11.24 -28.05
C GLU A 868 -70.55 11.93 -27.69
N ASP A 869 -69.53 11.45 -28.41
CA ASP A 869 -68.09 11.69 -28.36
C ASP A 869 -67.67 13.11 -28.76
N GLU A 870 -66.55 13.59 -28.20
CA GLU A 870 -65.54 14.38 -28.94
C GLU A 870 -64.19 14.41 -28.21
N GLU A 871 -63.14 13.94 -28.88
CA GLU A 871 -61.73 14.11 -28.50
C GLU A 871 -61.31 15.58 -28.65
N VAL A 872 -60.69 16.18 -27.62
CA VAL A 872 -59.76 17.31 -27.79
C VAL A 872 -58.59 17.20 -26.80
N LEU A 873 -57.46 16.74 -27.35
CA LEU A 873 -56.09 17.23 -27.18
C LEU A 873 -55.83 18.25 -26.05
N LEU A 874 -55.00 17.88 -25.05
CA LEU A 874 -54.26 18.84 -24.23
C LEU A 874 -52.75 18.53 -24.28
N THR A 875 -52.09 19.37 -25.06
CA THR A 875 -50.69 19.81 -25.07
C THR A 875 -49.81 19.36 -23.89
N GLU A 876 -48.75 18.64 -24.23
CA GLU A 876 -47.51 18.57 -23.46
C GLU A 876 -46.84 19.95 -23.41
N ASP A 877 -46.41 20.36 -22.22
CA ASP A 877 -45.36 21.37 -22.06
C ASP A 877 -44.15 20.72 -21.37
N PRO A 878 -42.92 20.85 -21.92
CA PRO A 878 -41.78 20.03 -21.54
C PRO A 878 -40.85 20.80 -20.60
N LEU A 879 -40.75 20.41 -19.33
CA LEU A 879 -39.60 20.72 -18.46
C LEU A 879 -39.74 20.03 -17.09
N SER A 880 -39.45 18.73 -17.04
CA SER A 880 -38.94 18.12 -15.81
C SER A 880 -37.98 16.99 -16.16
N ASN A 881 -36.68 17.29 -16.05
CA ASN A 881 -35.63 16.27 -16.02
C ASN A 881 -35.64 15.63 -14.62
N HIS A 882 -36.48 14.63 -14.42
CA HIS A 882 -36.29 13.62 -13.37
C HIS A 882 -36.62 12.25 -13.95
N THR A 883 -35.57 11.53 -14.34
CA THR A 883 -35.62 10.14 -14.75
C THR A 883 -35.76 9.27 -13.51
N ASP A 884 -36.99 8.99 -13.09
CA ASP A 884 -37.32 7.85 -12.24
C ASP A 884 -38.26 6.94 -13.04
N LEU A 885 -37.66 6.04 -13.81
CA LEU A 885 -38.34 4.90 -14.43
C LEU A 885 -38.70 3.91 -13.32
N THR A 886 -39.92 4.05 -12.77
CA THR A 886 -40.57 3.02 -11.98
C THR A 886 -40.95 1.87 -12.91
N VAL A 887 -40.14 0.80 -12.87
CA VAL A 887 -40.45 -0.46 -13.55
C VAL A 887 -41.53 -1.18 -12.74
N HIS A 888 -42.74 -1.26 -13.29
CA HIS A 888 -43.69 -2.30 -12.90
C HIS A 888 -43.17 -3.65 -13.44
N GLU A 889 -42.79 -4.56 -12.54
CA GLU A 889 -42.49 -5.96 -12.89
C GLU A 889 -43.76 -6.83 -12.89
N PRO A 890 -43.85 -7.81 -13.81
CA PRO A 890 -44.58 -9.05 -13.54
C PRO A 890 -43.64 -10.27 -13.51
N VAL A 891 -43.78 -11.01 -12.40
CA VAL A 891 -43.57 -12.44 -12.11
C VAL A 891 -42.85 -13.28 -13.18
N THR A 892 -41.58 -13.62 -12.91
CA THR A 892 -40.69 -14.48 -13.71
C THR A 892 -40.51 -15.88 -13.12
N TYR A 893 -41.56 -16.52 -12.59
CA TYR A 893 -41.40 -17.78 -11.85
C TYR A 893 -41.45 -19.07 -12.69
N GLU A 894 -41.84 -19.04 -13.97
CA GLU A 894 -42.04 -20.28 -14.75
C GLU A 894 -40.88 -20.67 -15.69
N VAL A 895 -39.98 -19.77 -16.06
CA VAL A 895 -38.95 -20.06 -17.08
C VAL A 895 -37.70 -20.74 -16.51
N GLN A 896 -37.45 -20.65 -15.20
CA GLN A 896 -36.26 -21.25 -14.59
C GLN A 896 -36.32 -22.78 -14.44
N LYS A 897 -37.51 -23.38 -14.57
CA LYS A 897 -37.68 -24.83 -14.40
C LYS A 897 -37.32 -25.64 -15.66
N GLN A 898 -37.23 -25.02 -16.83
CA GLN A 898 -36.90 -25.71 -18.09
C GLN A 898 -35.41 -25.70 -18.45
N PHE A 899 -34.57 -24.93 -17.76
CA PHE A 899 -33.12 -24.90 -18.01
C PHE A 899 -32.30 -25.80 -17.07
N MET A 900 -32.94 -26.45 -16.09
CA MET A 900 -32.29 -27.39 -15.16
C MET A 900 -32.89 -28.80 -15.20
N SER A 901 -33.52 -29.22 -16.30
CA SER A 901 -33.87 -30.62 -16.55
C SER A 901 -32.97 -31.22 -17.63
#